data_AF-A0A1B7MGG2-F1
#
_entry.id   AF-A0A1B7MGG2-F1
#
_cell.length_a   1.000
_cell.length_b   1.000
_cell.length_c   1.000
_cell.angle_alpha   90.00
_cell.angle_beta   90.00
_cell.angle_gamma   90.00
#
_symmetry.space_group_name_H-M   'P 1'
#
loop_
_entity.id
_entity.type
_entity.pdbx_description
1 polymer ?
#
loop_
_entity_poly.entity_id
_entity_poly.type
_entity_poly.pdbx_seq_one_letter_code
_entity_poly.pdbx_strand_id
1 'polypeptide(L)'
;MLNNGYLSLEVINGTNLYVPSERTPAGFHVIVSTPHSQWNTAVKAAMVDHSVPWNETLAMWAQPLMFPRWLMPIFPKKSKAVQLEIRASFEHGCLGRGELLGTFQTTLEELLLHAGKQFEIGLPVISAQCPSLLLKVERSKAPRLPARTASNTQQSSGFHSVIGRITDKAHEAYTLYRRSDNPKYLDSAIQDFQEVLTECPKGHPHRGAALSNLAHAITSGFTKGVRADIDHAISLFRRALEHHHGEHPDHPLSILNLSKALHLRHSMGKNSADLHEAVVLCHSLLPLCLKDSHLHLHAIEQCNALPRNPSDESIMLRRIVLEHCQPRHPHRTRSLNRLARDLYARFEQSGNIDHINEAVQLSREALTSCPADGERSFYLSILSYYILKRFRHFRYTGDIEECISLNREALALCPPGHSAHERSLKYLAKALKARYDEYGNIVDFQEAMQLSRATHDVGSWNSGTLPHPSEYSGVYLDLERGPLTCTPEPEEEQRQPPLKSLMSDHQTQPRARNIVIFGEAGSGKSSVINAITQSHRAETSSSAAGCTFRYQRHGVEISGENFVLYDTVGLDEGTAGTVPAAEAEENLKSLLRELVGSGSNGISLLVYCVRSVRVSRALLRNYNLFYSAICRKKVPVVIVVTGLENQESTMDSWWDTNGMVFKKFGMYFEDHACVTTLRDSPDIPDVFAHRITESRDILRGLILNNCSEYTEHDQR
;
A
#
# COMPACT_ATOMS: atom_id res chain seq x y z
N MET A 1 28.48 -55.81 27.17
CA MET A 1 29.14 -54.58 26.72
C MET A 1 28.15 -53.44 26.71
N LEU A 2 28.54 -52.33 27.34
CA LEU A 2 27.75 -51.11 27.52
C LEU A 2 27.48 -50.44 26.17
N ASN A 3 26.27 -50.56 25.62
CA ASN A 3 25.87 -49.69 24.51
C ASN A 3 25.41 -48.35 25.08
N ASN A 4 26.37 -47.47 25.36
CA ASN A 4 26.13 -46.03 25.48
C ASN A 4 25.44 -45.57 24.19
N GLY A 5 24.26 -44.97 24.30
CA GLY A 5 23.47 -44.50 23.16
C GLY A 5 23.12 -43.02 23.30
N TYR A 6 23.10 -42.31 22.18
CA TYR A 6 22.61 -40.94 22.14
C TYR A 6 21.13 -40.93 21.75
N LEU A 7 20.38 -39.99 22.30
CA LEU A 7 19.03 -39.66 21.86
C LEU A 7 19.08 -38.35 21.10
N SER A 8 18.53 -38.32 19.90
CA SER A 8 18.26 -37.07 19.19
C SER A 8 16.80 -36.70 19.40
N LEU A 9 16.57 -35.57 20.06
CA LEU A 9 15.26 -34.93 20.18
C LEU A 9 15.19 -33.83 19.14
N GLU A 10 14.30 -33.99 18.17
CA GLU A 10 14.04 -33.01 17.12
C GLU A 10 12.75 -32.24 17.45
N VAL A 11 12.85 -30.91 17.54
CA VAL A 11 11.71 -29.99 17.61
C VAL A 11 11.36 -29.62 16.17
N ILE A 12 10.27 -30.19 15.67
CA ILE A 12 9.88 -30.05 14.26
C ILE A 12 9.08 -28.78 14.07
N ASN A 13 7.95 -28.66 14.76
CA ASN A 13 7.01 -27.56 14.60
C ASN A 13 6.29 -27.29 15.92
N GLY A 14 5.81 -26.07 16.14
CA GLY A 14 4.79 -25.79 17.15
C GLY A 14 3.60 -25.09 16.53
N THR A 15 2.43 -25.28 17.14
CA THR A 15 1.16 -24.69 16.69
C THR A 15 0.41 -24.09 17.87
N ASN A 16 -0.59 -23.26 17.58
CA ASN A 16 -1.40 -22.54 18.58
C ASN A 16 -0.56 -21.64 19.50
N LEU A 17 0.48 -21.00 18.95
CA LEU A 17 1.39 -20.14 19.71
C LEU A 17 0.86 -18.70 19.81
N TYR A 18 0.12 -18.42 20.89
CA TYR A 18 -0.41 -17.09 21.20
C TYR A 18 0.39 -16.42 22.32
N VAL A 19 0.81 -15.17 22.10
CA VAL A 19 1.45 -14.38 23.17
C VAL A 19 0.37 -13.80 24.09
N PRO A 20 0.43 -14.06 25.42
CA PRO A 20 -0.56 -13.52 26.35
C PRO A 20 -0.48 -11.99 26.49
N SER A 21 0.72 -11.41 26.38
CA SER A 21 0.87 -9.97 26.27
C SER A 21 0.51 -9.51 24.85
N GLU A 22 -0.29 -8.45 24.70
CA GLU A 22 -0.59 -7.80 23.39
C GLU A 22 0.66 -7.17 22.73
N ARG A 23 1.86 -7.56 23.15
CA ARG A 23 3.13 -7.13 22.59
C ARG A 23 3.48 -8.04 21.41
N THR A 24 3.89 -7.42 20.30
CA THR A 24 4.37 -8.16 19.12
C THR A 24 5.72 -8.82 19.46
N PRO A 25 5.82 -10.17 19.47
CA PRO A 25 7.11 -10.85 19.69
C PRO A 25 8.01 -10.72 18.46
N ALA A 26 9.32 -10.77 18.66
CA ALA A 26 10.29 -11.00 17.59
C ALA A 26 10.16 -12.44 17.05
N GLY A 27 9.87 -13.38 17.94
CA GLY A 27 9.62 -14.77 17.60
C GLY A 27 9.48 -15.65 18.83
N PHE A 28 9.50 -16.96 18.62
CA PHE A 28 9.35 -17.98 19.64
C PHE A 28 10.55 -18.90 19.67
N HIS A 29 10.85 -19.44 20.85
CA HIS A 29 11.86 -20.47 21.01
C HIS A 29 11.42 -21.50 22.05
N VAL A 30 12.06 -22.66 22.00
CA VAL A 30 11.84 -23.78 22.91
C VAL A 30 13.08 -23.96 23.75
N ILE A 31 12.90 -24.08 25.05
CA ILE A 31 13.94 -24.42 26.01
C ILE A 31 13.73 -25.87 26.44
N VAL A 32 14.75 -26.70 26.26
CA VAL A 32 14.79 -28.08 26.75
C VAL A 32 15.82 -28.16 27.88
N SER A 33 15.36 -28.45 29.08
CA SER A 33 16.18 -28.53 30.29
C SER A 33 16.22 -29.96 30.82
N THR A 34 17.42 -30.40 31.17
CA THR A 34 17.69 -31.62 31.95
C THR A 34 18.43 -31.22 33.22
N PRO A 35 18.64 -32.12 34.21
CA PRO A 35 19.38 -31.76 35.41
C PRO A 35 20.86 -31.43 35.17
N HIS A 36 21.37 -31.61 33.94
CA HIS A 36 22.79 -31.45 33.62
C HIS A 36 23.05 -30.47 32.49
N SER A 37 22.02 -30.12 31.71
CA SER A 37 22.18 -29.32 30.51
C SER A 37 20.89 -28.61 30.14
N GLN A 38 21.03 -27.46 29.50
CA GLN A 38 19.94 -26.72 28.88
C GLN A 38 20.26 -26.51 27.40
N TRP A 39 19.23 -26.49 26.58
CA TRP A 39 19.34 -26.20 25.16
C TRP A 39 18.17 -25.32 24.73
N ASN A 40 18.46 -24.35 23.87
CA ASN A 40 17.48 -23.42 23.32
C ASN A 40 17.48 -23.55 21.80
N THR A 41 16.30 -23.57 21.19
CA THR A 41 16.18 -23.40 19.74
C THR A 41 16.51 -21.97 19.32
N ALA A 42 16.73 -21.74 18.03
CA ALA A 42 16.75 -20.38 17.51
C ALA A 42 15.37 -19.71 17.68
N VAL A 43 15.38 -18.39 17.90
CA VAL A 43 14.16 -17.58 17.89
C VAL A 43 13.65 -17.53 16.46
N LYS A 44 12.41 -17.99 16.24
CA LYS A 44 11.76 -18.02 14.92
C LYS A 44 10.42 -17.31 14.95
N ALA A 45 10.13 -16.55 13.89
CA ALA A 45 8.86 -15.87 13.72
C ALA A 45 7.72 -16.89 13.55
N ALA A 46 6.55 -16.60 14.14
CA ALA A 46 5.33 -17.34 13.83
C ALA A 46 4.72 -16.88 12.53
N MET A 47 4.14 -17.83 11.81
CA MET A 47 3.36 -17.61 10.60
C MET A 47 1.90 -17.22 10.96
N VAL A 48 1.14 -16.74 9.97
CA VAL A 48 -0.27 -16.35 10.15
C VAL A 48 -1.15 -17.47 10.72
N ASP A 49 -0.83 -18.74 10.42
CA ASP A 49 -1.53 -19.92 10.93
C ASP A 49 -1.10 -20.31 12.35
N HIS A 50 -0.35 -19.44 13.04
CA HIS A 50 0.19 -19.65 14.37
C HIS A 50 1.17 -20.83 14.47
N SER A 51 1.78 -21.23 13.35
CA SER A 51 2.81 -22.27 13.31
C SER A 51 4.23 -21.70 13.32
N VAL A 52 5.18 -22.46 13.86
CA VAL A 52 6.62 -22.15 13.86
C VAL A 52 7.44 -23.41 13.51
N PRO A 53 8.01 -23.51 12.30
CA PRO A 53 8.85 -24.64 11.93
C PRO A 53 10.28 -24.47 12.47
N TRP A 54 10.63 -25.20 13.53
CA TRP A 54 12.01 -25.21 14.06
C TRP A 54 12.93 -26.13 13.27
N ASN A 55 12.56 -27.39 13.06
CA ASN A 55 13.43 -28.41 12.46
C ASN A 55 14.84 -28.44 13.08
N GLU A 56 14.90 -28.32 14.41
CA GLU A 56 16.15 -28.26 15.16
C GLU A 56 16.31 -29.51 16.02
N THR A 57 17.53 -30.05 16.06
CA THR A 57 17.82 -31.31 16.76
C THR A 57 18.80 -31.10 17.91
N LEU A 58 18.42 -31.61 19.08
CA LEU A 58 19.25 -31.71 20.28
C LEU A 58 19.73 -33.16 20.46
N ALA A 59 21.04 -33.36 20.61
CA ALA A 59 21.61 -34.64 21.02
C ALA A 59 21.76 -34.71 22.56
N MET A 60 21.07 -35.65 23.19
CA MET A 60 21.11 -35.92 24.63
C MET A 60 21.81 -37.23 24.90
N TRP A 61 22.67 -37.26 25.92
CA TRP A 61 23.27 -38.49 26.39
C TRP A 61 22.28 -39.28 27.26
N ALA A 62 22.14 -40.57 26.99
CA ALA A 62 21.21 -41.44 27.71
C ALA A 62 21.87 -42.77 28.07
N GLN A 63 21.71 -43.20 29.33
CA GLN A 63 21.88 -44.61 29.69
C GLN A 63 20.52 -45.30 29.58
N PRO A 64 20.28 -46.12 28.55
CA PRO A 64 19.00 -46.81 28.41
C PRO A 64 18.84 -47.84 29.53
N LEU A 65 17.69 -47.83 30.22
CA LEU A 65 17.25 -48.99 30.98
C LEU A 65 16.94 -50.14 30.00
N MET A 66 17.57 -51.30 30.21
CA MET A 66 17.35 -52.51 29.41
C MET A 66 16.03 -53.20 29.82
N PHE A 67 14.88 -52.57 29.58
CA PHE A 67 13.60 -53.25 29.78
C PHE A 67 12.79 -53.30 28.47
N PRO A 68 12.20 -54.46 28.14
CA PRO A 68 11.19 -54.59 27.10
C PRO A 68 10.05 -53.58 27.29
N ARG A 69 9.49 -53.06 26.18
CA ARG A 69 8.44 -52.01 26.17
C ARG A 69 7.21 -52.34 27.03
N TRP A 70 6.91 -53.63 27.23
CA TRP A 70 5.80 -54.12 28.05
C TRP A 70 6.06 -54.12 29.57
N LEU A 71 7.32 -53.96 30.01
CA LEU A 71 7.72 -53.95 31.43
C LEU A 71 7.87 -52.53 32.03
N MET A 72 7.86 -51.48 31.21
CA MET A 72 8.00 -50.07 31.62
C MET A 72 6.98 -49.60 32.68
N PRO A 73 5.69 -50.03 32.69
CA PRO A 73 4.72 -49.61 33.71
C PRO A 73 5.01 -50.14 35.13
N ILE A 74 5.90 -51.12 35.27
CA ILE A 74 6.10 -51.89 36.51
C ILE A 74 7.34 -51.41 37.28
N PHE A 75 8.30 -50.75 36.62
CA PHE A 75 9.52 -50.26 37.27
C PHE A 75 9.38 -48.78 37.71
N PRO A 76 9.87 -48.41 38.91
CA PRO A 76 9.87 -47.02 39.34
C PRO A 76 10.69 -46.15 38.38
N LYS A 77 10.15 -45.00 37.99
CA LYS A 77 10.78 -43.98 37.13
C LYS A 77 12.18 -43.62 37.69
N LYS A 78 13.23 -44.18 37.09
CA LYS A 78 14.63 -43.96 37.53
C LYS A 78 15.35 -42.86 36.74
N SER A 79 14.81 -42.40 35.60
CA SER A 79 15.42 -41.27 34.89
C SER A 79 15.10 -39.90 35.49
N LYS A 80 15.97 -38.97 35.13
CA LYS A 80 15.91 -37.56 35.46
C LYS A 80 14.83 -36.85 34.63
N ALA A 81 14.14 -35.88 35.25
CA ALA A 81 13.09 -35.12 34.58
C ALA A 81 13.65 -34.30 33.39
N VAL A 82 12.94 -34.33 32.28
CA VAL A 82 13.13 -33.46 31.12
C VAL A 82 12.01 -32.42 31.15
N GLN A 83 12.36 -31.15 31.12
CA GLN A 83 11.41 -30.04 31.08
C GLN A 83 11.51 -29.34 29.72
N LEU A 84 10.36 -29.13 29.08
CA LEU A 84 10.21 -28.38 27.85
C LEU A 84 9.43 -27.11 28.15
N GLU A 85 9.94 -25.96 27.72
CA GLU A 85 9.26 -24.67 27.83
C GLU A 85 9.16 -24.03 26.44
N ILE A 86 7.99 -23.46 26.11
CA ILE A 86 7.82 -22.59 24.94
C ILE A 86 7.79 -21.16 25.45
N ARG A 87 8.58 -20.28 24.83
CA ARG A 87 8.69 -18.89 25.23
C ARG A 87 8.60 -17.93 24.05
N ALA A 88 7.96 -16.79 24.27
CA ALA A 88 7.93 -15.67 23.35
C ALA A 88 9.11 -14.74 23.66
N SER A 89 9.90 -14.46 22.62
CA SER A 89 11.01 -13.51 22.68
C SER A 89 10.60 -12.19 22.03
N PHE A 90 11.04 -11.07 22.60
CA PHE A 90 10.77 -9.74 22.06
C PHE A 90 11.97 -9.12 21.33
N GLU A 91 13.02 -9.92 21.17
CA GLU A 91 14.25 -9.64 20.46
C GLU A 91 14.84 -10.98 19.96
N HIS A 92 15.58 -10.99 18.86
CA HIS A 92 16.19 -12.23 18.33
C HIS A 92 17.40 -12.66 19.15
N GLY A 93 18.18 -11.69 19.66
CA GLY A 93 19.20 -11.92 20.68
C GLY A 93 18.65 -11.59 22.07
N CYS A 94 18.05 -12.56 22.76
CA CYS A 94 17.28 -12.33 23.98
C CYS A 94 18.13 -11.87 25.18
N LEU A 95 17.73 -10.76 25.83
CA LEU A 95 18.34 -10.27 27.08
C LEU A 95 17.68 -10.91 28.32
N GLY A 96 17.19 -12.14 28.18
CA GLY A 96 16.45 -12.90 29.19
C GLY A 96 15.95 -14.21 28.59
N ARG A 97 14.92 -14.79 29.21
CA ARG A 97 14.19 -15.96 28.71
C ARG A 97 12.90 -15.58 27.99
N GLY A 98 12.38 -14.37 28.19
CA GLY A 98 11.11 -13.92 27.61
C GLY A 98 9.89 -14.52 28.30
N GLU A 99 8.71 -14.29 27.73
CA GLU A 99 7.42 -14.66 28.33
C GLU A 99 7.12 -16.15 28.15
N LEU A 100 6.72 -16.84 29.22
CA LEU A 100 6.39 -18.27 29.21
C LEU A 100 5.00 -18.51 28.62
N LEU A 101 4.94 -19.34 27.57
CA LEU A 101 3.70 -19.74 26.90
C LEU A 101 3.21 -21.13 27.29
N GLY A 102 4.11 -22.03 27.67
CA GLY A 102 3.82 -23.45 27.83
C GLY A 102 4.95 -24.14 28.57
N THR A 103 4.64 -25.04 29.49
CA THR A 103 5.62 -25.93 30.12
C THR A 103 5.10 -27.36 30.12
N PHE A 104 6.00 -28.31 29.90
CA PHE A 104 5.71 -29.73 29.99
C PHE A 104 6.89 -30.45 30.63
N GLN A 105 6.59 -31.34 31.57
CA GLN A 105 7.59 -32.11 32.28
C GLN A 105 7.36 -33.60 32.03
N THR A 106 8.41 -34.30 31.64
CA THR A 106 8.38 -35.74 31.32
C THR A 106 9.68 -36.42 31.75
N THR A 107 9.77 -37.71 31.50
CA THR A 107 10.96 -38.53 31.75
C THR A 107 11.56 -39.01 30.44
N LEU A 108 12.83 -39.43 30.49
CA LEU A 108 13.52 -39.92 29.31
C LEU A 108 12.86 -41.21 28.77
N GLU A 109 12.31 -42.05 29.65
CA GLU A 109 11.60 -43.29 29.28
C GLU A 109 10.31 -43.01 28.52
N GLU A 110 9.55 -42.00 28.92
CA GLU A 110 8.30 -41.61 28.26
C GLU A 110 8.56 -41.10 26.84
N LEU A 111 9.57 -40.25 26.65
CA LEU A 111 9.99 -39.82 25.31
C LEU A 111 10.42 -41.00 24.42
N LEU A 112 11.08 -41.99 25.02
CA LEU A 112 11.52 -43.20 24.33
C LEU A 112 10.38 -44.13 23.90
N LEU A 113 9.19 -44.04 24.51
CA LEU A 113 8.01 -44.80 24.05
C LEU A 113 7.58 -44.39 22.65
N HIS A 114 7.94 -43.18 22.22
CA HIS A 114 7.63 -42.64 20.89
C HIS A 114 8.82 -42.72 19.91
N ALA A 115 9.91 -43.39 20.28
CA ALA A 115 11.12 -43.45 19.46
C ALA A 115 10.84 -44.00 18.04
N GLY A 116 11.34 -43.28 17.03
CA GLY A 116 11.17 -43.60 15.61
C GLY A 116 9.84 -43.12 15.00
N LYS A 117 9.01 -42.37 15.74
CA LYS A 117 7.79 -41.74 15.22
C LYS A 117 7.72 -40.26 15.62
N GLN A 118 6.98 -39.48 14.85
CA GLN A 118 6.57 -38.13 15.23
C GLN A 118 5.40 -38.22 16.20
N PHE A 119 5.37 -37.35 17.20
CA PHE A 119 4.29 -37.26 18.18
C PHE A 119 4.11 -35.82 18.65
N GLU A 120 2.88 -35.47 19.02
CA GLU A 120 2.52 -34.13 19.46
C GLU A 120 2.32 -34.11 20.97
N ILE A 121 2.80 -33.05 21.62
CA ILE A 121 2.52 -32.77 23.02
C ILE A 121 1.77 -31.44 23.09
N GLY A 122 0.61 -31.44 23.75
CA GLY A 122 -0.05 -30.21 24.20
C GLY A 122 0.53 -29.74 25.53
N LEU A 123 0.86 -28.45 25.63
CA LEU A 123 1.41 -27.86 26.85
C LEU A 123 0.30 -27.12 27.61
N PRO A 124 0.06 -27.46 28.89
CA PRO A 124 -0.99 -26.82 29.68
C PRO A 124 -0.56 -25.44 30.19
N VAL A 125 -0.84 -24.33 29.47
CA VAL A 125 -0.66 -22.94 29.96
C VAL A 125 -1.60 -21.91 29.27
N ILE A 126 -2.40 -21.22 30.12
CA ILE A 126 -2.81 -19.78 30.26
C ILE A 126 -3.38 -18.95 29.07
N SER A 127 -3.72 -19.49 27.88
CA SER A 127 -4.48 -18.69 26.86
C SER A 127 -5.63 -19.45 26.19
N ALA A 128 -6.35 -18.80 25.26
CA ALA A 128 -7.57 -19.32 24.61
C ALA A 128 -7.40 -20.66 23.88
N GLN A 129 -6.15 -21.05 23.54
CA GLN A 129 -5.82 -22.36 22.96
C GLN A 129 -4.55 -22.93 23.60
N CYS A 130 -4.48 -24.26 23.69
CA CYS A 130 -3.30 -24.96 24.20
C CYS A 130 -2.19 -25.00 23.14
N PRO A 131 -1.01 -24.40 23.38
CA PRO A 131 0.11 -24.52 22.47
C PRO A 131 0.58 -25.98 22.41
N SER A 132 1.03 -26.43 21.24
CA SER A 132 1.56 -27.78 21.07
C SER A 132 2.87 -27.81 20.32
N LEU A 133 3.63 -28.89 20.55
CA LEU A 133 4.90 -29.16 19.88
C LEU A 133 4.83 -30.53 19.21
N LEU A 134 5.16 -30.54 17.91
CA LEU A 134 5.45 -31.74 17.16
C LEU A 134 6.93 -32.10 17.34
N LEU A 135 7.17 -33.25 17.98
CA LEU A 135 8.51 -33.74 18.30
C LEU A 135 8.79 -35.06 17.61
N LYS A 136 10.08 -35.36 17.45
CA LYS A 136 10.56 -36.68 17.03
C LYS A 136 11.78 -37.08 17.84
N VAL A 137 11.79 -38.33 18.28
CA VAL A 137 12.88 -38.89 19.09
C VAL A 137 13.50 -40.08 18.35
N GLU A 138 14.81 -40.09 18.18
CA GLU A 138 15.53 -41.23 17.60
C GLU A 138 16.68 -41.71 18.50
N ARG A 139 16.92 -43.03 18.49
CA ARG A 139 18.08 -43.64 19.14
C ARG A 139 19.22 -43.75 18.13
N SER A 140 20.39 -43.25 18.49
CA SER A 140 21.59 -43.35 17.65
C SER A 140 22.76 -43.95 18.41
N LYS A 141 23.62 -44.69 17.69
CA LYS A 141 24.86 -45.29 18.23
C LYS A 141 26.03 -44.29 18.30
N ALA A 142 25.89 -43.16 17.62
CA ALA A 142 26.83 -42.06 17.57
C ALA A 142 26.04 -40.77 17.23
N PRO A 143 26.44 -39.59 17.72
CA PRO A 143 25.78 -38.35 17.36
C PRO A 143 25.91 -38.14 15.84
N ARG A 144 24.81 -38.29 15.10
CA ARG A 144 24.74 -37.91 13.68
C ARG A 144 24.63 -36.38 13.66
N LEU A 145 25.62 -35.69 13.11
CA LEU A 145 25.73 -34.22 12.93
C LEU A 145 26.24 -33.43 14.15
N PRO A 146 26.95 -32.29 13.92
CA PRO A 146 27.84 -31.71 14.92
C PRO A 146 27.01 -31.29 16.12
N ALA A 147 27.45 -31.76 17.29
CA ALA A 147 26.98 -31.20 18.54
C ALA A 147 27.19 -29.67 18.46
N ARG A 148 26.13 -28.90 18.22
CA ARG A 148 25.88 -27.79 19.14
C ARG A 148 25.75 -28.50 20.48
N THR A 149 26.90 -28.69 21.14
CA THR A 149 26.99 -29.13 22.51
C THR A 149 25.85 -28.43 23.21
N ALA A 150 24.97 -29.19 23.89
CA ALA A 150 23.97 -28.62 24.77
C ALA A 150 24.64 -27.44 25.41
N SER A 151 24.16 -26.23 25.14
CA SER A 151 24.92 -25.07 25.52
C SER A 151 25.01 -25.20 27.03
N ASN A 152 26.20 -25.51 27.54
CA ASN A 152 26.66 -24.75 28.66
C ASN A 152 26.69 -23.32 28.12
N THR A 153 25.52 -22.68 28.05
CA THR A 153 25.38 -21.33 28.50
C THR A 153 25.78 -21.36 29.97
N GLN A 154 27.08 -21.58 30.23
CA GLN A 154 27.81 -20.52 30.88
C GLN A 154 27.47 -19.28 30.04
N GLN A 155 26.36 -18.62 30.41
CA GLN A 155 26.17 -17.23 30.06
C GLN A 155 27.52 -16.59 30.36
N SER A 156 28.15 -16.17 29.28
CA SER A 156 29.40 -15.45 29.21
C SER A 156 29.43 -14.40 30.32
N SER A 157 30.32 -14.57 31.29
CA SER A 157 30.51 -13.72 32.49
C SER A 157 29.29 -13.66 33.44
N GLY A 158 29.53 -13.62 34.76
CA GLY A 158 28.47 -13.46 35.77
C GLY A 158 27.55 -12.26 35.52
N PHE A 159 28.05 -11.27 34.80
CA PHE A 159 27.35 -10.06 34.37
C PHE A 159 26.12 -10.31 33.47
N HIS A 160 26.22 -11.13 32.41
CA HIS A 160 25.05 -11.44 31.56
C HIS A 160 23.95 -12.17 32.34
N SER A 161 24.33 -12.97 33.35
CA SER A 161 23.36 -13.72 34.15
C SER A 161 22.56 -12.83 35.09
N VAL A 162 23.14 -11.72 35.56
CA VAL A 162 22.45 -10.74 36.42
C VAL A 162 21.47 -9.93 35.58
N ILE A 163 21.93 -9.32 34.48
CA ILE A 163 21.08 -8.53 33.59
C ILE A 163 19.91 -9.40 33.07
N GLY A 164 20.18 -10.64 32.67
CA GLY A 164 19.13 -11.58 32.25
C GLY A 164 18.06 -11.85 33.31
N ARG A 165 18.46 -12.05 34.58
CA ARG A 165 17.51 -12.28 35.67
C ARG A 165 16.65 -11.06 35.98
N ILE A 166 17.23 -9.86 35.95
CA ILE A 166 16.48 -8.61 36.18
C ILE A 166 15.50 -8.38 35.03
N THR A 167 15.92 -8.62 33.77
CA THR A 167 15.02 -8.55 32.61
C THR A 167 13.85 -9.54 32.74
N ASP A 168 14.10 -10.78 33.17
CA ASP A 168 13.03 -11.77 33.39
C ASP A 168 12.04 -11.32 34.47
N LYS A 169 12.55 -10.80 35.59
CA LYS A 169 11.72 -10.21 36.66
C LYS A 169 10.88 -9.03 36.15
N ALA A 170 11.48 -8.15 35.36
CA ALA A 170 10.79 -7.01 34.76
C ALA A 170 9.67 -7.45 33.81
N HIS A 171 9.90 -8.48 32.98
CA HIS A 171 8.88 -9.06 32.12
C HIS A 171 7.73 -9.68 32.93
N GLU A 172 8.02 -10.40 34.01
CA GLU A 172 6.99 -10.98 34.87
C GLU A 172 6.09 -9.89 35.49
N ALA A 173 6.70 -8.84 36.07
CA ALA A 173 5.97 -7.69 36.60
C ALA A 173 5.13 -7.00 35.50
N TYR A 174 5.69 -6.83 34.30
CA TYR A 174 4.97 -6.24 33.19
C TYR A 174 3.76 -7.09 32.74
N THR A 175 3.90 -8.41 32.66
CA THR A 175 2.79 -9.33 32.37
C THR A 175 1.71 -9.26 33.45
N LEU A 176 2.09 -9.16 34.74
CA LEU A 176 1.13 -8.97 35.84
C LEU A 176 0.35 -7.66 35.73
N TYR A 177 1.02 -6.55 35.40
CA TYR A 177 0.35 -5.27 35.12
C TYR A 177 -0.68 -5.42 34.00
N ARG A 178 -0.30 -6.07 32.90
CA ARG A 178 -1.19 -6.24 31.73
C ARG A 178 -2.44 -7.06 32.04
N ARG A 179 -2.37 -8.00 32.99
CA ARG A 179 -3.52 -8.82 33.40
C ARG A 179 -4.40 -8.17 34.47
N SER A 180 -3.80 -7.36 35.34
CA SER A 180 -4.48 -6.82 36.53
C SER A 180 -4.84 -5.33 36.44
N ASP A 181 -4.28 -4.61 35.46
CA ASP A 181 -4.30 -3.15 35.34
C ASP A 181 -3.77 -2.41 36.57
N ASN A 182 -3.06 -3.09 37.48
CA ASN A 182 -2.55 -2.48 38.70
C ASN A 182 -1.22 -1.74 38.43
N PRO A 183 -1.19 -0.39 38.60
CA PRO A 183 -0.04 0.44 38.24
C PRO A 183 1.24 0.09 39.03
N LYS A 184 1.12 -0.52 40.22
CA LYS A 184 2.29 -0.93 41.02
C LYS A 184 3.18 -1.93 40.29
N TYR A 185 2.58 -2.85 39.54
CA TYR A 185 3.34 -3.82 38.74
C TYR A 185 4.03 -3.16 37.55
N LEU A 186 3.42 -2.11 36.97
CA LEU A 186 4.06 -1.32 35.92
C LEU A 186 5.26 -0.55 36.47
N ASP A 187 5.11 0.08 37.63
CA ASP A 187 6.20 0.82 38.27
C ASP A 187 7.38 -0.10 38.58
N SER A 188 7.11 -1.30 39.11
CA SER A 188 8.15 -2.33 39.33
C SER A 188 8.83 -2.74 38.03
N ALA A 189 8.07 -2.98 36.96
CA ALA A 189 8.63 -3.36 35.66
C ALA A 189 9.53 -2.27 35.07
N ILE A 190 9.09 -1.00 35.12
CA ILE A 190 9.86 0.14 34.63
C ILE A 190 11.15 0.29 35.46
N GLN A 191 11.07 0.18 36.78
CA GLN A 191 12.24 0.25 37.66
C GLN A 191 13.26 -0.84 37.31
N ASP A 192 12.82 -2.10 37.18
CA ASP A 192 13.70 -3.22 36.85
C ASP A 192 14.28 -3.07 35.42
N PHE A 193 13.52 -2.61 34.43
CA PHE A 193 14.05 -2.31 33.09
C PHE A 193 15.04 -1.14 33.06
N GLN A 194 14.86 -0.13 33.93
CA GLN A 194 15.82 0.96 34.09
C GLN A 194 17.13 0.46 34.73
N GLU A 195 17.06 -0.44 35.70
CA GLU A 195 18.23 -1.09 36.30
C GLU A 195 19.01 -1.88 35.24
N VAL A 196 18.32 -2.71 34.45
CA VAL A 196 18.90 -3.42 33.29
C VAL A 196 19.65 -2.47 32.36
N LEU A 197 19.06 -1.32 32.02
CA LEU A 197 19.66 -0.37 31.10
C LEU A 197 20.88 0.38 31.70
N THR A 198 20.85 0.60 33.01
CA THR A 198 21.92 1.23 33.79
C THR A 198 23.14 0.33 33.85
N GLU A 199 22.93 -0.95 34.13
CA GLU A 199 23.99 -1.96 34.19
C GLU A 199 24.51 -2.29 32.79
N CYS A 200 23.66 -2.33 31.77
CA CYS A 200 24.06 -2.69 30.40
C CYS A 200 25.04 -1.66 29.77
N PRO A 201 26.25 -2.04 29.32
CA PRO A 201 27.21 -1.11 28.73
C PRO A 201 26.73 -0.52 27.40
N LYS A 202 27.17 0.70 27.04
CA LYS A 202 26.72 1.38 25.80
C LYS A 202 26.96 0.58 24.51
N GLY A 203 28.06 -0.18 24.43
CA GLY A 203 28.40 -1.01 23.26
C GLY A 203 27.89 -2.44 23.31
N HIS A 204 27.07 -2.79 24.31
CA HIS A 204 26.60 -4.17 24.50
C HIS A 204 25.62 -4.59 23.40
N PRO A 205 25.73 -5.82 22.84
CA PRO A 205 24.93 -6.26 21.69
C PRO A 205 23.41 -6.23 21.96
N HIS A 206 22.99 -6.47 23.21
CA HIS A 206 21.58 -6.49 23.59
C HIS A 206 21.09 -5.15 24.18
N ARG A 207 21.85 -4.06 24.05
CA ARG A 207 21.42 -2.75 24.58
C ARG A 207 20.16 -2.23 23.87
N GLY A 208 20.04 -2.45 22.56
CA GLY A 208 18.83 -2.09 21.80
C GLY A 208 17.57 -2.79 22.31
N ALA A 209 17.70 -4.06 22.74
CA ALA A 209 16.62 -4.81 23.38
C ALA A 209 16.22 -4.21 24.74
N ALA A 210 17.19 -3.89 25.61
CA ALA A 210 16.93 -3.23 26.90
C ALA A 210 16.17 -1.90 26.72
N LEU A 211 16.61 -1.07 25.77
CA LEU A 211 15.96 0.21 25.43
C LEU A 211 14.51 -0.01 24.97
N SER A 212 14.29 -0.98 24.08
CA SER A 212 12.97 -1.31 23.56
C SER A 212 12.04 -1.82 24.66
N ASN A 213 12.53 -2.67 25.56
CA ASN A 213 11.76 -3.22 26.67
C ASN A 213 11.25 -2.12 27.62
N LEU A 214 12.14 -1.19 28.01
CA LEU A 214 11.76 -0.03 28.82
C LEU A 214 10.74 0.88 28.09
N ALA A 215 10.98 1.18 26.81
CA ALA A 215 10.10 2.03 26.00
C ALA A 215 8.68 1.45 25.86
N HIS A 216 8.56 0.13 25.71
CA HIS A 216 7.28 -0.57 25.70
C HIS A 216 6.51 -0.41 27.00
N ALA A 217 7.18 -0.61 28.15
CA ALA A 217 6.55 -0.45 29.46
C ALA A 217 6.00 0.98 29.63
N ILE A 218 6.79 2.00 29.29
CA ILE A 218 6.37 3.42 29.37
C ILE A 218 5.17 3.69 28.44
N THR A 219 5.23 3.22 27.19
CA THR A 219 4.14 3.40 26.21
C THR A 219 2.84 2.79 26.71
N SER A 220 2.90 1.62 27.35
CA SER A 220 1.75 0.91 27.93
C SER A 220 1.18 1.60 29.18
N GLY A 221 2.02 2.29 29.95
CA GLY A 221 1.56 3.20 31.01
C GLY A 221 0.86 4.42 30.47
N PHE A 222 1.39 5.00 29.39
CA PHE A 222 0.84 6.18 28.74
C PHE A 222 -0.55 5.91 28.15
N THR A 223 -0.72 4.79 27.42
CA THR A 223 -2.03 4.44 26.83
C THR A 223 -3.13 4.24 27.87
N LYS A 224 -2.80 3.81 29.09
CA LYS A 224 -3.76 3.66 30.20
C LYS A 224 -3.89 4.89 31.09
N GLY A 225 -3.26 6.01 30.73
CA GLY A 225 -3.32 7.27 31.49
C GLY A 225 -2.59 7.24 32.84
N VAL A 226 -1.75 6.22 33.08
CA VAL A 226 -0.96 6.07 34.32
C VAL A 226 0.35 6.87 34.23
N ARG A 227 0.82 7.14 33.01
CA ARG A 227 2.06 7.89 32.74
C ARG A 227 1.82 8.96 31.68
N ALA A 228 2.66 10.00 31.67
CA ALA A 228 2.48 11.17 30.81
C ALA A 228 3.57 11.38 29.74
N ASP A 229 4.70 10.66 29.79
CA ASP A 229 5.87 10.98 28.97
C ASP A 229 6.08 9.99 27.81
N ILE A 230 5.29 10.15 26.75
CA ILE A 230 5.47 9.41 25.49
C ILE A 230 6.76 9.83 24.75
N ASP A 231 7.27 11.04 25.00
CA ASP A 231 8.49 11.55 24.36
C ASP A 231 9.71 10.78 24.82
N HIS A 232 9.77 10.42 26.11
CA HIS A 232 10.81 9.55 26.63
C HIS A 232 10.79 8.16 25.97
N ALA A 233 9.62 7.55 25.78
CA ALA A 233 9.51 6.28 25.09
C ALA A 233 9.96 6.37 23.62
N ILE A 234 9.57 7.43 22.90
CA ILE A 234 10.01 7.66 21.51
C ILE A 234 11.53 7.84 21.44
N SER A 235 12.13 8.59 22.36
CA SER A 235 13.59 8.75 22.45
C SER A 235 14.30 7.40 22.65
N LEU A 236 13.77 6.55 23.52
CA LEU A 236 14.31 5.21 23.75
C LEU A 236 14.17 4.31 22.52
N PHE A 237 13.03 4.35 21.81
CA PHE A 237 12.85 3.60 20.57
C PHE A 237 13.79 4.06 19.45
N ARG A 238 14.04 5.37 19.30
CA ARG A 238 15.02 5.88 18.33
C ARG A 238 16.42 5.36 18.63
N ARG A 239 16.84 5.41 19.90
CA ARG A 239 18.13 4.86 20.34
C ARG A 239 18.21 3.35 20.13
N ALA A 240 17.12 2.62 20.34
CA ALA A 240 17.08 1.18 20.02
C ALA A 240 17.25 0.92 18.53
N LEU A 241 16.63 1.74 17.67
CA LEU A 241 16.76 1.64 16.22
C LEU A 241 18.19 1.93 15.74
N GLU A 242 18.91 2.88 16.37
CA GLU A 242 20.33 3.13 16.10
C GLU A 242 21.20 1.89 16.31
N HIS A 243 20.88 1.07 17.32
CA HIS A 243 21.58 -0.20 17.58
C HIS A 243 21.23 -1.31 16.58
N HIS A 244 20.02 -1.29 16.01
CA HIS A 244 19.51 -2.31 15.11
C HIS A 244 19.38 -1.75 13.70
N HIS A 245 20.48 -1.57 12.97
CA HIS A 245 20.47 -1.08 11.58
C HIS A 245 20.94 -2.15 10.59
N GLY A 246 20.65 -1.94 9.29
CA GLY A 246 21.06 -2.85 8.22
C GLY A 246 20.39 -4.23 8.34
N GLU A 247 21.20 -5.29 8.27
CA GLU A 247 20.73 -6.69 8.30
C GLU A 247 20.45 -7.22 9.72
N HIS A 248 20.40 -6.34 10.74
CA HIS A 248 20.11 -6.78 12.11
C HIS A 248 18.70 -7.42 12.22
N PRO A 249 18.55 -8.62 12.83
CA PRO A 249 17.25 -9.31 12.88
C PRO A 249 16.11 -8.53 13.56
N ASP A 250 16.44 -7.69 14.54
CA ASP A 250 15.47 -6.84 15.25
C ASP A 250 15.21 -5.47 14.60
N HIS A 251 15.83 -5.16 13.46
CA HIS A 251 15.63 -3.89 12.75
C HIS A 251 14.15 -3.65 12.38
N PRO A 252 13.43 -4.63 11.77
CA PRO A 252 12.02 -4.44 11.41
C PRO A 252 11.12 -4.23 12.63
N LEU A 253 11.35 -4.97 13.72
CA LEU A 253 10.59 -4.82 14.96
C LEU A 253 10.82 -3.44 15.61
N SER A 254 12.05 -2.92 15.53
CA SER A 254 12.39 -1.58 16.06
C SER A 254 11.68 -0.47 15.29
N ILE A 255 11.64 -0.56 13.95
CA ILE A 255 10.88 0.35 13.09
C ILE A 255 9.39 0.33 13.45
N LEU A 256 8.80 -0.87 13.58
CA LEU A 256 7.39 -1.02 13.93
C LEU A 256 7.06 -0.35 15.27
N ASN A 257 7.90 -0.55 16.28
CA ASN A 257 7.69 0.00 17.61
C ASN A 257 7.79 1.53 17.62
N LEU A 258 8.78 2.10 16.94
CA LEU A 258 8.91 3.55 16.81
C LEU A 258 7.72 4.16 16.06
N SER A 259 7.31 3.55 14.94
CA SER A 259 6.14 4.00 14.16
C SER A 259 4.86 4.00 15.00
N LYS A 260 4.62 2.95 15.81
CA LYS A 260 3.51 2.88 16.77
C LYS A 260 3.53 4.02 17.78
N ALA A 261 4.70 4.31 18.37
CA ALA A 261 4.83 5.35 19.37
C ALA A 261 4.62 6.77 18.80
N LEU A 262 5.15 7.03 17.59
CA LEU A 262 4.93 8.29 16.87
C LEU A 262 3.45 8.47 16.49
N HIS A 263 2.81 7.42 15.98
CA HIS A 263 1.38 7.44 15.70
C HIS A 263 0.55 7.72 16.96
N LEU A 264 0.89 7.11 18.09
CA LEU A 264 0.22 7.34 19.38
C LEU A 264 0.40 8.80 19.85
N ARG A 265 1.59 9.38 19.74
CA ARG A 265 1.79 10.80 20.08
C ARG A 265 1.02 11.72 19.12
N HIS A 266 1.00 11.40 17.83
CA HIS A 266 0.20 12.11 16.85
C HIS A 266 -1.30 12.09 17.18
N SER A 267 -1.86 10.95 17.59
CA SER A 267 -3.30 10.87 17.89
C SER A 267 -3.73 11.74 19.08
N MET A 268 -2.81 12.01 20.01
CA MET A 268 -3.06 12.87 21.18
C MET A 268 -2.88 14.37 20.88
N GLY A 269 -1.92 14.74 20.02
CA GLY A 269 -1.54 16.14 19.79
C GLY A 269 -1.71 16.66 18.35
N LYS A 270 -2.16 15.82 17.41
CA LYS A 270 -2.23 16.07 15.96
C LYS A 270 -0.90 16.57 15.35
N ASN A 271 0.24 16.10 15.86
CA ASN A 271 1.57 16.50 15.37
C ASN A 271 1.85 15.92 13.97
N SER A 272 1.82 16.75 12.92
CA SER A 272 2.00 16.29 11.53
C SER A 272 3.39 15.71 11.24
N ALA A 273 4.43 16.15 11.94
CA ALA A 273 5.79 15.62 11.77
C ALA A 273 5.87 14.14 12.17
N ASP A 274 5.21 13.77 13.27
CA ASP A 274 5.17 12.38 13.75
C ASP A 274 4.46 11.46 12.79
N LEU A 275 3.35 11.94 12.21
CA LEU A 275 2.62 11.19 11.20
C LEU A 275 3.47 10.98 9.95
N HIS A 276 4.18 12.01 9.50
CA HIS A 276 5.08 11.89 8.35
C HIS A 276 6.20 10.89 8.62
N GLU A 277 6.88 10.98 9.77
CA GLU A 277 7.93 10.02 10.17
C GLU A 277 7.38 8.60 10.27
N ALA A 278 6.19 8.40 10.86
CA ALA A 278 5.55 7.10 10.95
C ALA A 278 5.22 6.49 9.57
N VAL A 279 4.78 7.30 8.60
CA VAL A 279 4.54 6.86 7.22
C VAL A 279 5.85 6.41 6.56
N VAL A 280 6.93 7.19 6.68
CA VAL A 280 8.24 6.85 6.12
C VAL A 280 8.78 5.55 6.70
N LEU A 281 8.70 5.40 8.03
CA LEU A 281 9.09 4.18 8.73
C LEU A 281 8.26 2.96 8.28
N CYS A 282 6.94 3.11 8.14
CA CYS A 282 6.07 2.04 7.64
C CYS A 282 6.41 1.64 6.20
N HIS A 283 6.79 2.60 5.36
CA HIS A 283 7.21 2.35 3.98
C HIS A 283 8.50 1.51 3.93
N SER A 284 9.49 1.82 4.77
CA SER A 284 10.73 1.02 4.85
C SER A 284 10.54 -0.33 5.53
N LEU A 285 9.50 -0.49 6.37
CA LEU A 285 9.24 -1.71 7.14
C LEU A 285 8.75 -2.88 6.28
N LEU A 286 7.74 -2.64 5.43
CA LEU A 286 7.04 -3.71 4.71
C LEU A 286 7.96 -4.60 3.86
N PRO A 287 8.96 -4.08 3.13
CA PRO A 287 9.91 -4.89 2.36
C PRO A 287 10.83 -5.77 3.22
N LEU A 288 11.04 -5.43 4.49
CA LEU A 288 11.95 -6.15 5.40
C LEU A 288 11.26 -7.33 6.10
N CYS A 289 9.93 -7.34 6.13
CA CYS A 289 9.18 -8.37 6.83
C CYS A 289 9.13 -9.67 6.03
N LEU A 290 9.37 -10.80 6.70
CA LEU A 290 9.10 -12.11 6.12
C LEU A 290 7.61 -12.22 5.78
N LYS A 291 7.30 -12.50 4.51
CA LYS A 291 5.92 -12.62 4.03
C LYS A 291 5.14 -13.65 4.87
N ASP A 292 3.90 -13.32 5.19
CA ASP A 292 2.99 -14.13 6.01
C ASP A 292 3.50 -14.45 7.44
N SER A 293 4.49 -13.71 7.93
CA SER A 293 4.85 -13.70 9.35
C SER A 293 3.89 -12.83 10.18
N HIS A 294 3.84 -13.09 11.47
CA HIS A 294 3.09 -12.28 12.43
C HIS A 294 3.53 -10.80 12.43
N LEU A 295 4.83 -10.54 12.23
CA LEU A 295 5.37 -9.18 12.14
C LEU A 295 4.88 -8.48 10.86
N HIS A 296 4.85 -9.19 9.73
CA HIS A 296 4.30 -8.68 8.48
C HIS A 296 2.83 -8.27 8.62
N LEU A 297 2.00 -9.10 9.27
CA LEU A 297 0.61 -8.75 9.58
C LEU A 297 0.51 -7.50 10.46
N HIS A 298 1.29 -7.43 11.53
CA HIS A 298 1.30 -6.26 12.42
C HIS A 298 1.74 -4.99 11.70
N ALA A 299 2.68 -5.09 10.76
CA ALA A 299 3.09 -3.97 9.93
C ALA A 299 1.92 -3.47 9.06
N ILE A 300 1.19 -4.37 8.40
CA ILE A 300 -0.02 -4.04 7.61
C ILE A 300 -1.08 -3.39 8.50
N GLU A 301 -1.32 -3.93 9.69
CA GLU A 301 -2.26 -3.38 10.65
C GLU A 301 -1.89 -1.97 11.09
N GLN A 302 -0.60 -1.72 11.37
CA GLN A 302 -0.14 -0.39 11.73
C GLN A 302 -0.29 0.60 10.60
N CYS A 303 0.08 0.22 9.38
CA CYS A 303 -0.16 1.07 8.21
C CYS A 303 -1.65 1.41 8.10
N ASN A 304 -2.53 0.41 8.25
CA ASN A 304 -3.99 0.59 8.23
C ASN A 304 -4.55 1.39 9.42
N ALA A 305 -3.83 1.47 10.53
CA ALA A 305 -4.21 2.26 11.69
C ALA A 305 -3.89 3.75 11.50
N LEU A 306 -2.89 4.09 10.68
CA LEU A 306 -2.51 5.49 10.41
C LEU A 306 -3.72 6.32 9.93
N PRO A 307 -3.84 7.58 10.39
CA PRO A 307 -4.95 8.46 10.05
C PRO A 307 -5.00 8.81 8.55
N ARG A 308 -6.08 9.49 8.16
CA ARG A 308 -6.28 9.97 6.79
C ARG A 308 -5.18 10.96 6.44
N ASN A 309 -4.44 10.72 5.37
CA ASN A 309 -3.39 11.62 4.91
C ASN A 309 -3.34 11.62 3.37
N PRO A 310 -3.66 12.74 2.70
CA PRO A 310 -3.69 12.84 1.23
C PRO A 310 -2.30 13.05 0.58
N SER A 311 -1.20 13.03 1.36
CA SER A 311 0.15 13.17 0.81
C SER A 311 0.52 12.02 -0.13
N ASP A 312 1.46 12.28 -1.06
CA ASP A 312 1.95 11.28 -2.00
C ASP A 312 2.57 10.06 -1.30
N GLU A 313 3.34 10.30 -0.25
CA GLU A 313 3.98 9.24 0.54
C GLU A 313 2.94 8.34 1.22
N SER A 314 1.87 8.94 1.77
CA SER A 314 0.79 8.18 2.38
C SER A 314 0.06 7.34 1.33
N ILE A 315 -0.30 7.92 0.19
CA ILE A 315 -0.99 7.21 -0.89
C ILE A 315 -0.09 6.07 -1.44
N MET A 316 1.21 6.31 -1.61
CA MET A 316 2.18 5.30 -2.02
C MET A 316 2.24 4.15 -1.01
N LEU A 317 2.36 4.45 0.29
CA LEU A 317 2.30 3.44 1.34
C LEU A 317 1.00 2.62 1.27
N ARG A 318 -0.15 3.27 1.08
CA ARG A 318 -1.45 2.58 0.96
C ARG A 318 -1.50 1.62 -0.23
N ARG A 319 -0.86 1.97 -1.36
CA ARG A 319 -0.76 1.09 -2.54
C ARG A 319 0.12 -0.12 -2.25
N ILE A 320 1.29 0.07 -1.64
CA ILE A 320 2.19 -1.03 -1.24
C ILE A 320 1.46 -1.97 -0.26
N VAL A 321 0.78 -1.44 0.76
CA VAL A 321 -0.01 -2.26 1.69
C VAL A 321 -1.06 -3.10 0.95
N LEU A 322 -1.71 -2.54 -0.08
CA LEU A 322 -2.70 -3.27 -0.88
C LEU A 322 -2.07 -4.40 -1.72
N GLU A 323 -0.86 -4.21 -2.25
CA GLU A 323 -0.10 -5.24 -2.97
C GLU A 323 0.26 -6.43 -2.07
N HIS A 324 0.57 -6.15 -0.80
CA HIS A 324 0.81 -7.18 0.21
C HIS A 324 -0.48 -7.92 0.64
N CYS A 325 -1.66 -7.31 0.44
CA CYS A 325 -2.96 -7.89 0.80
C CYS A 325 -3.60 -8.63 -0.38
N GLN A 326 -3.22 -9.89 -0.66
CA GLN A 326 -3.83 -10.73 -1.72
C GLN A 326 -5.36 -10.86 -1.61
N PRO A 327 -6.11 -11.28 -2.66
CA PRO A 327 -7.59 -11.29 -2.71
C PRO A 327 -8.37 -11.98 -1.57
N ARG A 328 -7.70 -12.78 -0.73
CA ARG A 328 -8.29 -13.44 0.45
C ARG A 328 -7.67 -13.00 1.78
N HIS A 329 -6.83 -11.97 1.76
CA HIS A 329 -6.15 -11.48 2.95
C HIS A 329 -7.13 -10.75 3.88
N PRO A 330 -7.17 -11.05 5.20
CA PRO A 330 -8.12 -10.46 6.15
C PRO A 330 -8.16 -8.93 6.15
N HIS A 331 -7.03 -8.27 5.87
CA HIS A 331 -6.94 -6.81 5.86
C HIS A 331 -7.21 -6.17 4.49
N ARG A 332 -7.43 -6.92 3.41
CA ARG A 332 -7.55 -6.35 2.05
C ARG A 332 -8.67 -5.32 1.95
N THR A 333 -9.87 -5.65 2.43
CA THR A 333 -11.05 -4.77 2.39
C THR A 333 -10.80 -3.47 3.17
N ARG A 334 -10.13 -3.57 4.32
CA ARG A 334 -9.72 -2.40 5.11
C ARG A 334 -8.69 -1.56 4.36
N SER A 335 -7.67 -2.16 3.75
CA SER A 335 -6.64 -1.48 2.96
C SER A 335 -7.23 -0.73 1.76
N LEU A 336 -8.16 -1.35 1.02
CA LEU A 336 -8.89 -0.72 -0.09
C LEU A 336 -9.62 0.55 0.36
N ASN A 337 -10.37 0.45 1.47
CA ASN A 337 -11.09 1.60 2.03
C ASN A 337 -10.13 2.71 2.52
N ARG A 338 -8.98 2.35 3.10
CA ARG A 338 -7.98 3.34 3.54
C ARG A 338 -7.42 4.12 2.36
N LEU A 339 -7.04 3.44 1.27
CA LEU A 339 -6.58 4.09 0.04
C LEU A 339 -7.68 4.98 -0.57
N ALA A 340 -8.92 4.48 -0.65
CA ALA A 340 -10.06 5.25 -1.16
C ALA A 340 -10.28 6.54 -0.36
N ARG A 341 -10.15 6.49 0.96
CA ARG A 341 -10.31 7.64 1.86
C ARG A 341 -9.22 8.69 1.66
N ASP A 342 -7.97 8.28 1.48
CA ASP A 342 -6.85 9.19 1.26
C ASP A 342 -6.94 9.84 -0.13
N LEU A 343 -7.32 9.08 -1.16
CA LEU A 343 -7.61 9.60 -2.50
C LEU A 343 -8.78 10.58 -2.49
N TYR A 344 -9.88 10.27 -1.78
CA TYR A 344 -10.98 11.22 -1.63
C TYR A 344 -10.55 12.51 -0.94
N ALA A 345 -9.72 12.44 0.10
CA ALA A 345 -9.17 13.65 0.72
C ALA A 345 -8.30 14.47 -0.24
N ARG A 346 -7.54 13.80 -1.11
CA ARG A 346 -6.76 14.48 -2.15
C ARG A 346 -7.65 15.10 -3.22
N PHE A 347 -8.78 14.48 -3.56
CA PHE A 347 -9.81 15.10 -4.38
C PHE A 347 -10.37 16.36 -3.72
N GLU A 348 -10.68 16.34 -2.43
CA GLU A 348 -11.17 17.53 -1.71
C GLU A 348 -10.19 18.71 -1.80
N GLN A 349 -8.88 18.44 -1.87
CA GLN A 349 -7.83 19.46 -1.99
C GLN A 349 -7.57 19.91 -3.43
N SER A 350 -7.55 18.97 -4.38
CA SER A 350 -7.11 19.23 -5.77
C SER A 350 -8.24 19.46 -6.77
N GLY A 351 -9.45 19.00 -6.47
CA GLY A 351 -10.55 18.92 -7.44
C GLY A 351 -10.32 17.91 -8.58
N ASN A 352 -9.20 17.17 -8.59
CA ASN A 352 -8.88 16.25 -9.67
C ASN A 352 -9.82 15.03 -9.63
N ILE A 353 -10.63 14.92 -10.68
CA ILE A 353 -11.65 13.88 -10.85
C ILE A 353 -11.10 12.45 -10.79
N ASP A 354 -9.84 12.23 -11.16
CA ASP A 354 -9.22 10.90 -11.16
C ASP A 354 -9.18 10.32 -9.75
N HIS A 355 -8.90 11.14 -8.74
CA HIS A 355 -8.82 10.71 -7.34
C HIS A 355 -10.18 10.23 -6.80
N ILE A 356 -11.27 10.94 -7.11
CA ILE A 356 -12.62 10.51 -6.66
C ILE A 356 -13.12 9.32 -7.47
N ASN A 357 -12.81 9.23 -8.77
CA ASN A 357 -13.12 8.06 -9.58
C ASN A 357 -12.41 6.80 -9.06
N GLU A 358 -11.13 6.92 -8.70
CA GLU A 358 -10.38 5.82 -8.10
C GLU A 358 -10.93 5.45 -6.72
N ALA A 359 -11.27 6.45 -5.87
CA ALA A 359 -11.88 6.19 -4.57
C ALA A 359 -13.21 5.42 -4.67
N VAL A 360 -14.06 5.77 -5.64
CA VAL A 360 -15.31 5.04 -5.95
C VAL A 360 -14.99 3.61 -6.40
N GLN A 361 -14.03 3.42 -7.30
CA GLN A 361 -13.69 2.09 -7.81
C GLN A 361 -13.13 1.18 -6.71
N LEU A 362 -12.24 1.68 -5.87
CA LEU A 362 -11.69 0.94 -4.73
C LEU A 362 -12.77 0.60 -3.70
N SER A 363 -13.75 1.48 -3.51
CA SER A 363 -14.89 1.21 -2.61
C SER A 363 -15.83 0.15 -3.18
N ARG A 364 -16.01 0.09 -4.51
CA ARG A 364 -16.71 -1.02 -5.17
C ARG A 364 -15.96 -2.34 -5.00
N GLU A 365 -14.64 -2.33 -5.18
CA GLU A 365 -13.81 -3.52 -4.97
C GLU A 365 -13.83 -4.00 -3.51
N ALA A 366 -13.86 -3.08 -2.54
CA ALA A 366 -14.02 -3.42 -1.13
C ALA A 366 -15.37 -4.10 -0.88
N LEU A 367 -16.45 -3.60 -1.49
CA LEU A 367 -17.77 -4.18 -1.37
C LEU A 367 -17.87 -5.59 -1.99
N THR A 368 -17.21 -5.84 -3.15
CA THR A 368 -17.18 -7.17 -3.76
C THR A 368 -16.31 -8.16 -2.99
N SER A 369 -15.27 -7.67 -2.31
CA SER A 369 -14.35 -8.49 -1.51
C SER A 369 -14.80 -8.69 -0.06
N CYS A 370 -15.97 -8.17 0.33
CA CYS A 370 -16.47 -8.25 1.70
C CYS A 370 -16.93 -9.68 2.04
N PRO A 371 -16.29 -10.39 2.99
CA PRO A 371 -16.56 -11.80 3.25
C PRO A 371 -17.78 -12.05 4.14
N ALA A 372 -18.34 -11.03 4.79
CA ALA A 372 -19.43 -11.16 5.76
C ALA A 372 -20.52 -10.10 5.57
N ASP A 373 -21.78 -10.50 5.70
CA ASP A 373 -22.95 -9.62 5.55
C ASP A 373 -23.00 -8.51 6.61
N GLY A 374 -22.43 -8.76 7.80
CA GLY A 374 -22.43 -7.81 8.92
C GLY A 374 -21.66 -6.51 8.65
N GLU A 375 -20.59 -6.56 7.84
CA GLU A 375 -19.81 -5.37 7.46
C GLU A 375 -20.25 -4.76 6.13
N ARG A 376 -21.11 -5.46 5.37
CA ARG A 376 -21.55 -5.03 4.03
C ARG A 376 -22.21 -3.65 4.07
N SER A 377 -23.08 -3.42 5.05
CA SER A 377 -23.77 -2.13 5.25
C SER A 377 -22.81 -0.95 5.44
N PHE A 378 -21.68 -1.18 6.11
CA PHE A 378 -20.64 -0.17 6.29
C PHE A 378 -20.01 0.23 4.95
N TYR A 379 -19.61 -0.74 4.12
CA TYR A 379 -19.01 -0.46 2.81
C TYR A 379 -20.02 0.11 1.80
N LEU A 380 -21.28 -0.31 1.85
CA LEU A 380 -22.38 0.32 1.09
C LEU A 380 -22.49 1.81 1.43
N SER A 381 -22.49 2.16 2.73
CA SER A 381 -22.57 3.56 3.18
C SER A 381 -21.35 4.42 2.80
N ILE A 382 -20.17 3.80 2.66
CA ILE A 382 -18.95 4.48 2.22
C ILE A 382 -18.99 4.73 0.72
N LEU A 383 -19.33 3.72 -0.07
CA LEU A 383 -19.46 3.84 -1.51
C LEU A 383 -20.51 4.89 -1.86
N SER A 384 -21.67 4.85 -1.21
CA SER A 384 -22.75 5.82 -1.43
C SER A 384 -22.33 7.26 -1.12
N TYR A 385 -21.50 7.45 -0.09
CA TYR A 385 -20.92 8.75 0.24
C TYR A 385 -20.02 9.29 -0.89
N TYR A 386 -19.08 8.50 -1.41
CA TYR A 386 -18.19 8.95 -2.48
C TYR A 386 -18.95 9.22 -3.78
N ILE A 387 -19.92 8.37 -4.12
CA ILE A 387 -20.80 8.57 -5.30
C ILE A 387 -21.62 9.86 -5.17
N LEU A 388 -22.24 10.11 -4.00
CA LEU A 388 -22.99 11.34 -3.76
C LEU A 388 -22.10 12.58 -3.90
N LYS A 389 -20.85 12.51 -3.43
CA LYS A 389 -19.88 13.59 -3.58
C LYS A 389 -19.53 13.80 -5.05
N ARG A 390 -19.31 12.73 -5.82
CA ARG A 390 -19.04 12.83 -7.26
C ARG A 390 -20.22 13.45 -8.02
N PHE A 391 -21.45 13.05 -7.73
CA PHE A 391 -22.66 13.67 -8.29
C PHE A 391 -22.75 15.17 -8.01
N ARG A 392 -22.47 15.58 -6.76
CA ARG A 392 -22.51 16.99 -6.36
C ARG A 392 -21.48 17.87 -7.06
N HIS A 393 -20.39 17.30 -7.55
CA HIS A 393 -19.38 18.04 -8.32
C HIS A 393 -19.62 17.97 -9.82
N PHE A 394 -19.99 16.80 -10.36
CA PHE A 394 -19.96 16.53 -11.80
C PHE A 394 -21.31 16.21 -12.45
N ARG A 395 -22.38 16.07 -11.66
CA ARG A 395 -23.76 15.82 -12.13
C ARG A 395 -23.92 14.57 -13.01
N TYR A 396 -23.11 13.54 -12.78
CA TYR A 396 -23.28 12.25 -13.46
C TYR A 396 -24.59 11.60 -13.07
N THR A 397 -25.54 11.53 -14.00
CA THR A 397 -26.93 11.11 -13.74
C THR A 397 -27.03 9.71 -13.16
N GLY A 398 -26.16 8.77 -13.55
CA GLY A 398 -26.11 7.43 -12.99
C GLY A 398 -25.71 7.37 -11.51
N ASP A 399 -24.95 8.36 -11.02
CA ASP A 399 -24.44 8.37 -9.64
C ASP A 399 -25.56 8.55 -8.62
N ILE A 400 -26.56 9.40 -8.92
CA ILE A 400 -27.61 9.67 -7.95
C ILE A 400 -28.53 8.47 -7.75
N GLU A 401 -28.83 7.75 -8.84
CA GLU A 401 -29.61 6.51 -8.80
C GLU A 401 -28.85 5.39 -8.07
N GLU A 402 -27.56 5.20 -8.38
CA GLU A 402 -26.71 4.24 -7.68
C GLU A 402 -26.62 4.57 -6.18
N CYS A 403 -26.45 5.85 -5.82
CA CYS A 403 -26.40 6.29 -4.43
C CYS A 403 -27.70 5.97 -3.66
N ILE A 404 -28.86 6.23 -4.26
CA ILE A 404 -30.16 5.92 -3.66
C ILE A 404 -30.31 4.41 -3.45
N SER A 405 -29.98 3.61 -4.48
CA SER A 405 -30.04 2.15 -4.43
C SER A 405 -29.17 1.57 -3.31
N LEU A 406 -27.89 1.99 -3.23
CA LEU A 406 -26.94 1.52 -2.22
C LEU A 406 -27.39 1.83 -0.79
N ASN A 407 -27.94 3.03 -0.55
CA ASN A 407 -28.42 3.38 0.79
C ASN A 407 -29.71 2.63 1.15
N ARG A 408 -30.60 2.35 0.18
CA ARG A 408 -31.78 1.50 0.42
C ARG A 408 -31.39 0.06 0.75
N GLU A 409 -30.42 -0.51 0.04
CA GLU A 409 -29.85 -1.83 0.37
C GLU A 409 -29.25 -1.83 1.78
N ALA A 410 -28.46 -0.81 2.12
CA ALA A 410 -27.84 -0.71 3.44
C ALA A 410 -28.87 -0.58 4.58
N LEU A 411 -30.02 0.06 4.34
CA LEU A 411 -31.12 0.15 5.31
C LEU A 411 -31.85 -1.18 5.46
N ALA A 412 -32.00 -1.96 4.38
CA ALA A 412 -32.59 -3.30 4.46
C ALA A 412 -31.74 -4.28 5.29
N LEU A 413 -30.42 -4.09 5.30
CA LEU A 413 -29.47 -4.95 6.02
C LEU A 413 -29.28 -4.60 7.51
N CYS A 414 -29.73 -3.43 7.97
CA CYS A 414 -29.43 -2.96 9.33
C CYS A 414 -30.70 -2.51 10.07
N PRO A 415 -30.97 -3.04 11.28
CA PRO A 415 -32.08 -2.56 12.09
C PRO A 415 -31.82 -1.13 12.63
N PRO A 416 -32.87 -0.42 13.07
CA PRO A 416 -32.74 0.85 13.77
C PRO A 416 -31.80 0.74 14.99
N GLY A 417 -30.94 1.75 15.20
CA GLY A 417 -29.94 1.78 16.27
C GLY A 417 -28.52 1.31 15.85
N HIS A 418 -28.35 0.79 14.64
CA HIS A 418 -27.02 0.48 14.10
C HIS A 418 -26.36 1.72 13.45
N SER A 419 -25.06 1.94 13.68
CA SER A 419 -24.36 3.14 13.17
C SER A 419 -24.38 3.28 11.63
N ALA A 420 -24.41 2.15 10.91
CA ALA A 420 -24.55 2.16 9.45
C ALA A 420 -25.99 2.51 9.01
N HIS A 421 -27.00 2.20 9.81
CA HIS A 421 -28.40 2.54 9.52
C HIS A 421 -28.60 4.06 9.52
N GLU A 422 -28.18 4.74 10.59
CA GLU A 422 -28.28 6.20 10.70
C GLU A 422 -27.52 6.92 9.59
N ARG A 423 -26.33 6.43 9.24
CA ARG A 423 -25.51 6.98 8.15
C ARG A 423 -26.20 6.83 6.80
N SER A 424 -26.80 5.67 6.53
CA SER A 424 -27.55 5.41 5.30
C SER A 424 -28.81 6.25 5.19
N LEU A 425 -29.56 6.47 6.28
CA LEU A 425 -30.71 7.40 6.30
C LEU A 425 -30.28 8.82 5.90
N LYS A 426 -29.20 9.31 6.51
CA LYS A 426 -28.64 10.63 6.24
C LYS A 426 -28.19 10.78 4.79
N TYR A 427 -27.55 9.77 4.21
CA TYR A 427 -27.08 9.84 2.82
C TYR A 427 -28.21 9.64 1.81
N LEU A 428 -29.21 8.81 2.12
CA LEU A 428 -30.42 8.67 1.31
C LEU A 428 -31.20 9.98 1.24
N ALA A 429 -31.45 10.64 2.38
CA ALA A 429 -32.12 11.94 2.40
C ALA A 429 -31.36 12.99 1.59
N LYS A 430 -30.02 13.01 1.70
CA LYS A 430 -29.16 13.91 0.92
C LYS A 430 -29.14 13.61 -0.58
N ALA A 431 -29.27 12.34 -0.97
CA ALA A 431 -29.32 11.92 -2.36
C ALA A 431 -30.68 12.28 -2.98
N LEU A 432 -31.79 11.97 -2.30
CA LEU A 432 -33.13 12.34 -2.74
C LEU A 432 -33.31 13.85 -2.86
N LYS A 433 -32.81 14.63 -1.88
CA LYS A 433 -32.78 16.09 -2.00
C LYS A 433 -31.98 16.56 -3.23
N ALA A 434 -30.78 16.00 -3.44
CA ALA A 434 -29.97 16.39 -4.58
C ALA A 434 -30.60 16.00 -5.93
N ARG A 435 -31.39 14.91 -5.98
CA ARG A 435 -32.18 14.52 -7.15
C ARG A 435 -33.35 15.48 -7.37
N TYR A 436 -34.03 15.91 -6.30
CA TYR A 436 -35.05 16.96 -6.37
C TYR A 436 -34.49 18.28 -6.88
N ASP A 437 -33.35 18.73 -6.33
CA ASP A 437 -32.72 20.00 -6.72
C ASP A 437 -32.35 20.01 -8.22
N GLU A 438 -32.06 18.84 -8.81
CA GLU A 438 -31.69 18.69 -10.23
C GLU A 438 -32.91 18.49 -11.16
N TYR A 439 -33.88 17.67 -10.76
CA TYR A 439 -34.98 17.24 -11.65
C TYR A 439 -36.39 17.69 -11.22
N GLY A 440 -36.52 18.34 -10.06
CA GLY A 440 -37.79 18.90 -9.56
C GLY A 440 -38.82 17.87 -9.06
N ASN A 441 -38.42 16.61 -8.80
CA ASN A 441 -39.34 15.57 -8.36
C ASN A 441 -39.81 15.76 -6.90
N ILE A 442 -41.03 16.26 -6.71
CA ILE A 442 -41.62 16.56 -5.40
C ILE A 442 -41.68 15.33 -4.47
N VAL A 443 -41.83 14.12 -5.03
CA VAL A 443 -41.88 12.88 -4.23
C VAL A 443 -40.56 12.66 -3.50
N ASP A 444 -39.43 12.94 -4.16
CA ASP A 444 -38.11 12.79 -3.56
C ASP A 444 -37.88 13.79 -2.44
N PHE A 445 -38.37 15.02 -2.61
CA PHE A 445 -38.30 16.04 -1.57
C PHE A 445 -39.11 15.64 -0.32
N GLN A 446 -40.32 15.10 -0.52
CA GLN A 446 -41.16 14.61 0.58
C GLN A 446 -40.51 13.45 1.33
N GLU A 447 -39.97 12.46 0.59
CA GLU A 447 -39.24 11.33 1.19
C GLU A 447 -37.99 11.81 1.94
N ALA A 448 -37.22 12.74 1.36
CA ALA A 448 -36.05 13.34 2.01
C ALA A 448 -36.39 14.03 3.34
N MET A 449 -37.52 14.75 3.41
CA MET A 449 -37.98 15.38 4.65
C MET A 449 -38.37 14.34 5.72
N GLN A 450 -39.07 13.28 5.33
CA GLN A 450 -39.46 12.20 6.25
C GLN A 450 -38.23 11.51 6.84
N LEU A 451 -37.26 11.15 6.00
CA LEU A 451 -36.01 10.52 6.42
C LEU A 451 -35.18 11.45 7.31
N SER A 452 -35.14 12.75 7.01
CA SER A 452 -34.43 13.73 7.85
C SER A 452 -35.06 13.84 9.24
N ARG A 453 -36.39 13.85 9.35
CA ARG A 453 -37.09 13.85 10.65
C ARG A 453 -36.79 12.59 11.46
N ALA A 454 -36.81 11.42 10.81
CA ALA A 454 -36.45 10.15 11.45
C ALA A 454 -35.03 10.16 12.03
N THR A 455 -34.06 10.83 11.37
CA THR A 455 -32.70 10.96 11.94
C THR A 455 -32.60 11.88 13.15
N HIS A 456 -33.49 12.87 13.28
CA HIS A 456 -33.51 13.81 14.41
C HIS A 456 -34.25 13.24 15.62
N ASP A 457 -35.35 12.52 15.40
CA ASP A 457 -36.15 11.89 16.47
C ASP A 457 -35.38 10.76 17.19
N VAL A 458 -34.47 10.06 16.51
CA VAL A 458 -33.61 9.03 17.13
C VAL A 458 -32.59 9.65 18.09
N GLY A 459 -32.16 10.90 17.87
CA GLY A 459 -31.31 11.65 18.80
C GLY A 459 -31.97 11.98 20.15
N SER A 460 -33.30 11.90 20.22
CA SER A 460 -34.10 12.17 21.43
C SER A 460 -34.12 11.00 22.42
N TRP A 461 -33.91 9.76 21.96
CA TRP A 461 -34.02 8.56 22.81
C TRP A 461 -32.77 8.26 23.65
N ASN A 462 -31.70 9.05 23.53
CA ASN A 462 -30.45 8.89 24.30
C ASN A 462 -30.17 10.01 25.33
N SER A 463 -31.19 10.77 25.74
CA SER A 463 -31.01 11.78 26.81
C SER A 463 -32.10 11.74 27.86
N GLY A 464 -32.06 10.70 28.70
CA GLY A 464 -32.71 10.76 30.01
C GLY A 464 -31.94 11.68 30.95
N THR A 465 -32.16 12.99 30.84
CA THR A 465 -32.26 13.99 31.94
C THR A 465 -32.34 15.41 31.34
N LEU A 466 -33.47 16.09 31.57
CA LEU A 466 -33.67 17.54 31.40
C LEU A 466 -33.28 18.27 32.71
N PRO A 467 -32.84 19.55 32.68
CA PRO A 467 -33.74 20.71 32.50
C PRO A 467 -33.23 21.73 31.44
N HIS A 468 -34.06 22.14 30.47
CA HIS A 468 -34.87 23.39 30.37
C HIS A 468 -34.10 24.67 29.90
N PRO A 469 -34.77 25.68 29.29
CA PRO A 469 -34.34 26.37 28.09
C PRO A 469 -34.33 27.92 28.23
N SER A 470 -33.18 28.55 28.04
CA SER A 470 -33.04 29.98 27.70
C SER A 470 -31.57 30.13 27.29
N GLU A 471 -31.22 30.35 26.04
CA GLU A 471 -31.36 31.63 25.35
C GLU A 471 -31.55 31.43 23.84
N TYR A 472 -32.60 32.05 23.30
CA TYR A 472 -32.73 32.40 21.89
C TYR A 472 -32.04 33.75 21.66
N SER A 473 -31.26 33.88 20.58
CA SER A 473 -31.11 35.09 19.75
C SER A 473 -29.89 34.91 18.84
N GLY A 474 -30.08 34.45 17.59
CA GLY A 474 -29.96 35.33 16.42
C GLY A 474 -28.58 35.08 15.76
N VAL A 475 -28.43 34.87 14.46
CA VAL A 475 -29.11 35.49 13.34
C VAL A 475 -29.08 34.52 12.15
N TYR A 476 -30.27 34.25 11.60
CA TYR A 476 -30.46 33.86 10.20
C TYR A 476 -29.98 35.02 9.32
N LEU A 477 -29.10 34.77 8.36
CA LEU A 477 -29.02 35.60 7.15
C LEU A 477 -28.83 34.68 5.95
N ASP A 478 -29.94 34.53 5.20
CA ASP A 478 -29.95 34.28 3.77
C ASP A 478 -29.00 35.24 3.06
N LEU A 479 -28.39 34.81 1.97
CA LEU A 479 -28.16 35.64 0.79
C LEU A 479 -28.09 34.74 -0.45
N GLU A 480 -29.18 34.76 -1.21
CA GLU A 480 -29.20 34.35 -2.62
C GLU A 480 -28.28 35.26 -3.47
N ARG A 481 -27.73 34.65 -4.52
CA ARG A 481 -27.39 35.18 -5.86
C ARG A 481 -27.02 36.67 -6.02
N GLY A 482 -25.82 36.89 -6.57
CA GLY A 482 -25.48 38.07 -7.38
C GLY A 482 -24.28 37.78 -8.30
N PRO A 483 -24.27 38.25 -9.56
CA PRO A 483 -23.34 37.82 -10.60
C PRO A 483 -22.00 38.56 -10.51
N LEU A 484 -20.90 37.88 -10.89
CA LEU A 484 -19.59 38.53 -11.03
C LEU A 484 -19.51 39.20 -12.41
N THR A 485 -19.82 40.50 -12.44
CA THR A 485 -19.40 41.43 -13.49
C THR A 485 -17.99 41.92 -13.18
N CYS A 486 -17.02 41.64 -14.05
CA CYS A 486 -15.75 42.35 -14.08
C CYS A 486 -15.81 43.38 -15.22
N THR A 487 -15.81 44.66 -14.88
CA THR A 487 -15.43 45.75 -15.78
C THR A 487 -14.07 46.32 -15.35
N PRO A 488 -13.21 46.71 -16.30
CA PRO A 488 -11.82 47.11 -16.07
C PRO A 488 -11.70 48.62 -15.87
N GLU A 489 -10.59 49.09 -15.27
CA GLU A 489 -10.01 50.44 -15.44
C GLU A 489 -8.71 50.57 -14.60
N PRO A 490 -7.78 51.52 -14.87
CA PRO A 490 -7.46 52.20 -16.12
C PRO A 490 -5.95 52.14 -16.51
N GLU A 491 -5.68 52.55 -17.74
CA GLU A 491 -4.37 52.71 -18.37
C GLU A 491 -3.63 53.97 -17.87
N GLU A 492 -2.30 53.89 -17.74
CA GLU A 492 -1.40 55.05 -17.71
C GLU A 492 -0.44 54.99 -18.91
N GLU A 493 -0.65 55.89 -19.86
CA GLU A 493 0.23 56.20 -20.99
C GLU A 493 1.47 56.99 -20.54
N GLN A 494 2.67 56.54 -20.95
CA GLN A 494 3.81 57.45 -21.17
C GLN A 494 4.58 57.10 -22.47
N ARG A 495 4.23 57.88 -23.51
CA ARG A 495 5.05 58.50 -24.59
C ARG A 495 6.03 57.67 -25.45
N GLN A 496 5.78 57.73 -26.76
CA GLN A 496 6.63 57.36 -27.92
C GLN A 496 7.87 58.27 -28.11
N PRO A 497 8.79 57.96 -29.07
CA PRO A 497 8.63 58.54 -30.41
C PRO A 497 8.90 57.56 -31.59
N PRO A 498 8.58 57.97 -32.85
CA PRO A 498 8.31 57.05 -33.96
C PRO A 498 9.47 56.91 -34.95
N LEU A 499 9.50 55.80 -35.70
CA LEU A 499 10.25 55.73 -36.97
C LEU A 499 9.64 54.74 -37.97
N LYS A 500 9.00 55.34 -38.98
CA LYS A 500 8.97 55.01 -40.42
C LYS A 500 8.96 53.53 -40.85
N SER A 501 7.81 53.12 -41.38
CA SER A 501 7.63 52.59 -42.74
C SER A 501 8.86 51.98 -43.43
N LEU A 502 8.85 50.66 -43.56
CA LEU A 502 9.35 49.96 -44.74
C LEU A 502 8.32 48.87 -45.06
N MET A 503 7.52 49.12 -46.10
CA MET A 503 6.88 48.05 -46.83
C MET A 503 8.01 47.23 -47.45
N SER A 504 8.10 45.96 -47.08
CA SER A 504 8.87 44.98 -47.84
C SER A 504 8.03 43.73 -47.95
N ASP A 505 7.72 43.40 -49.20
CA ASP A 505 7.15 42.15 -49.64
C ASP A 505 7.73 40.98 -48.85
N HIS A 506 6.88 40.29 -48.09
CA HIS A 506 7.16 38.93 -47.65
C HIS A 506 6.21 38.01 -48.38
N GLN A 507 6.74 37.47 -49.48
CA GLN A 507 6.33 36.19 -50.04
C GLN A 507 5.99 35.24 -48.89
N THR A 508 4.73 34.86 -48.80
CA THR A 508 4.24 33.82 -47.89
C THR A 508 4.87 32.49 -48.27
N GLN A 509 6.03 32.18 -47.69
CA GLN A 509 6.49 30.79 -47.63
C GLN A 509 5.53 30.01 -46.72
N PRO A 510 5.06 28.81 -47.13
CA PRO A 510 4.21 27.98 -46.29
C PRO A 510 4.99 27.57 -45.05
N ARG A 511 4.56 28.08 -43.88
CA ARG A 511 5.19 27.76 -42.60
C ARG A 511 4.83 26.33 -42.19
N ALA A 512 5.82 25.57 -41.72
CA ALA A 512 5.64 24.16 -41.39
C ALA A 512 4.62 23.93 -40.26
N ARG A 513 3.83 22.85 -40.36
CA ARG A 513 2.83 22.46 -39.35
C ARG A 513 3.44 21.58 -38.26
N ASN A 514 3.08 21.81 -37.01
CA ASN A 514 3.64 21.09 -35.87
C ASN A 514 2.76 19.90 -35.48
N ILE A 515 3.35 18.71 -35.40
CA ILE A 515 2.68 17.47 -35.01
C ILE A 515 3.37 16.93 -33.76
N VAL A 516 2.60 16.66 -32.71
CA VAL A 516 3.15 16.13 -31.45
C VAL A 516 2.80 14.65 -31.32
N ILE A 517 3.80 13.80 -31.19
CA ILE A 517 3.65 12.35 -31.03
C ILE A 517 3.90 11.99 -29.56
N PHE A 518 2.90 11.41 -28.90
CA PHE A 518 2.90 11.16 -27.46
C PHE A 518 2.31 9.81 -27.08
N GLY A 519 2.68 9.29 -25.90
CA GLY A 519 2.34 7.93 -25.47
C GLY A 519 3.31 7.34 -24.44
N GLU A 520 2.99 6.18 -23.89
CA GLU A 520 3.80 5.49 -22.88
C GLU A 520 5.22 5.16 -23.36
N ALA A 521 6.16 4.98 -22.43
CA ALA A 521 7.50 4.49 -22.76
C ALA A 521 7.39 3.11 -23.45
N GLY A 522 8.16 2.89 -24.52
CA GLY A 522 8.09 1.64 -25.30
C GLY A 522 6.86 1.48 -26.20
N SER A 523 6.01 2.51 -26.35
CA SER A 523 4.83 2.46 -27.24
C SER A 523 5.15 2.54 -28.74
N GLY A 524 6.40 2.86 -29.11
CA GLY A 524 6.85 2.92 -30.50
C GLY A 524 6.92 4.33 -31.11
N LYS A 525 6.81 5.41 -30.32
CA LYS A 525 6.85 6.82 -30.78
C LYS A 525 7.99 7.12 -31.76
N SER A 526 9.24 6.90 -31.34
CA SER A 526 10.44 7.16 -32.15
C SER A 526 10.50 6.26 -33.39
N SER A 527 9.94 5.04 -33.32
CA SER A 527 9.85 4.14 -34.47
C SER A 527 8.81 4.58 -35.49
N VAL A 528 7.68 5.14 -35.04
CA VAL A 528 6.68 5.80 -35.90
C VAL A 528 7.30 7.00 -36.64
N ILE A 529 8.12 7.80 -35.94
CA ILE A 529 8.85 8.92 -36.57
C ILE A 529 9.82 8.43 -37.65
N ASN A 530 10.59 7.39 -37.36
CA ASN A 530 11.52 6.81 -38.34
C ASN A 530 10.76 6.28 -39.58
N ALA A 531 9.58 5.67 -39.39
CA ALA A 531 8.72 5.24 -40.48
C ALA A 531 8.21 6.43 -41.33
N ILE A 532 7.77 7.51 -40.70
CA ILE A 532 7.26 8.71 -41.40
C ILE A 532 8.39 9.45 -42.14
N THR A 533 9.55 9.63 -41.50
CA THR A 533 10.68 10.42 -42.02
C THR A 533 11.55 9.66 -43.01
N GLN A 534 11.32 8.36 -43.21
CA GLN A 534 12.08 7.50 -44.11
C GLN A 534 13.61 7.53 -43.85
N SER A 535 14.01 7.86 -42.63
CA SER A 535 15.41 7.96 -42.22
C SER A 535 15.55 7.67 -40.73
N HIS A 536 16.62 6.99 -40.33
CA HIS A 536 16.90 6.69 -38.92
C HIS A 536 17.41 7.92 -38.17
N ARG A 537 16.53 8.90 -37.98
CA ARG A 537 16.85 10.18 -37.32
C ARG A 537 16.49 10.20 -35.83
N ALA A 538 15.60 9.32 -35.37
CA ALA A 538 15.26 9.18 -33.97
C ALA A 538 15.92 7.92 -33.37
N GLU A 539 16.59 8.08 -32.22
CA GLU A 539 17.22 6.96 -31.51
C GLU A 539 16.15 5.94 -31.05
N THR A 540 16.39 4.65 -31.29
CA THR A 540 15.45 3.58 -30.93
C THR A 540 16.18 2.47 -30.16
N SER A 541 15.65 2.05 -29.02
CA SER A 541 16.10 0.84 -28.30
C SER A 541 15.01 -0.23 -28.29
N SER A 542 15.42 -1.50 -28.25
CA SER A 542 14.55 -2.67 -28.11
C SER A 542 14.17 -2.95 -26.65
N SER A 543 14.59 -2.11 -25.70
CA SER A 543 14.35 -2.25 -24.26
C SER A 543 13.22 -1.32 -23.80
N ALA A 544 12.53 -1.66 -22.70
CA ALA A 544 11.53 -0.79 -22.09
C ALA A 544 12.12 0.50 -21.46
N ALA A 545 13.45 0.65 -21.46
CA ALA A 545 14.15 1.86 -21.05
C ALA A 545 14.14 2.89 -22.19
N GLY A 546 13.49 4.05 -21.96
CA GLY A 546 13.44 5.15 -22.92
C GLY A 546 14.82 5.79 -23.12
N CYS A 547 15.19 6.01 -24.39
CA CYS A 547 16.46 6.67 -24.76
C CYS A 547 16.33 8.20 -24.94
N THR A 548 15.11 8.72 -24.92
CA THR A 548 14.81 10.11 -25.28
C THR A 548 14.61 10.93 -24.00
N PHE A 549 15.67 11.61 -23.53
CA PHE A 549 15.68 12.38 -22.27
C PHE A 549 15.13 13.82 -22.40
N ARG A 550 14.91 14.29 -23.63
CA ARG A 550 14.26 15.57 -23.99
C ARG A 550 13.48 15.39 -25.29
N TYR A 551 12.42 16.17 -25.52
CA TYR A 551 11.69 16.09 -26.78
C TYR A 551 12.60 16.44 -27.97
N GLN A 552 12.43 15.73 -29.08
CA GLN A 552 13.23 15.92 -30.30
C GLN A 552 12.34 16.40 -31.45
N ARG A 553 12.90 17.22 -32.35
CA ARG A 553 12.19 17.74 -33.52
C ARG A 553 12.73 17.13 -34.80
N HIS A 554 11.83 16.67 -35.66
CA HIS A 554 12.17 16.05 -36.93
C HIS A 554 11.37 16.72 -38.04
N GLY A 555 12.05 17.47 -38.91
CA GLY A 555 11.44 18.02 -40.12
C GLY A 555 11.21 16.93 -41.16
N VAL A 556 10.02 16.89 -41.74
CA VAL A 556 9.65 15.96 -42.81
C VAL A 556 8.81 16.67 -43.87
N GLU A 557 9.08 16.34 -45.13
CA GLU A 557 8.25 16.74 -46.25
C GLU A 557 7.33 15.57 -46.63
N ILE A 558 6.01 15.82 -46.64
CA ILE A 558 4.99 14.86 -47.03
C ILE A 558 4.16 15.46 -48.15
N SER A 559 4.27 14.87 -49.35
CA SER A 559 3.52 15.29 -50.55
C SER A 559 3.63 16.79 -50.88
N GLY A 560 4.80 17.39 -50.69
CA GLY A 560 5.07 18.81 -50.96
C GLY A 560 4.74 19.76 -49.80
N GLU A 561 4.23 19.25 -48.67
CA GLU A 561 3.97 20.03 -47.46
C GLU A 561 5.01 19.75 -46.37
N ASN A 562 5.42 20.80 -45.66
CA ASN A 562 6.43 20.73 -44.61
C ASN A 562 5.78 20.53 -43.23
N PHE A 563 6.23 19.51 -42.50
CA PHE A 563 5.80 19.20 -41.14
C PHE A 563 7.00 19.13 -40.19
N VAL A 564 6.75 19.44 -38.92
CA VAL A 564 7.69 19.24 -37.82
C VAL A 564 7.08 18.24 -36.84
N LEU A 565 7.69 17.06 -36.73
CA LEU A 565 7.30 16.02 -35.79
C LEU A 565 8.05 16.22 -34.47
N TYR A 566 7.32 16.36 -33.37
CA TYR A 566 7.87 16.42 -32.01
C TYR A 566 7.75 15.03 -31.37
N ASP A 567 8.90 14.37 -31.16
CA ASP A 567 9.00 13.16 -30.37
C ASP A 567 8.97 13.51 -28.89
N THR A 568 7.97 13.05 -28.15
CA THR A 568 7.88 13.32 -26.70
C THR A 568 8.46 12.19 -25.87
N VAL A 569 8.93 12.51 -24.67
CA VAL A 569 9.33 11.51 -23.66
C VAL A 569 8.10 10.68 -23.25
N GLY A 570 8.31 9.42 -22.84
CA GLY A 570 7.22 8.59 -22.35
C GLY A 570 6.51 9.25 -21.15
N LEU A 571 5.20 9.48 -21.27
CA LEU A 571 4.45 10.24 -20.27
C LEU A 571 4.17 9.46 -18.97
N ASP A 572 4.35 8.14 -19.00
CA ASP A 572 4.20 7.23 -17.87
C ASP A 572 5.48 6.41 -17.69
N GLU A 573 6.45 7.01 -17.00
CA GLU A 573 7.58 6.29 -16.44
C GLU A 573 7.20 5.87 -15.01
N GLY A 574 6.90 4.58 -14.80
CA GLY A 574 6.85 4.02 -13.45
C GLY A 574 8.22 4.16 -12.76
N THR A 575 8.33 3.73 -11.50
CA THR A 575 9.56 3.78 -10.66
C THR A 575 10.80 3.05 -11.23
N ALA A 576 10.73 2.54 -12.46
CA ALA A 576 11.81 1.92 -13.21
C ALA A 576 12.20 2.71 -14.49
N GLY A 577 11.65 3.91 -14.71
CA GLY A 577 12.05 4.81 -15.79
C GLY A 577 13.34 5.57 -15.49
N THR A 578 14.04 5.96 -16.55
CA THR A 578 15.36 6.60 -16.50
C THR A 578 15.30 8.11 -16.23
N VAL A 579 14.11 8.74 -16.28
CA VAL A 579 13.93 10.19 -16.06
C VAL A 579 13.08 10.46 -14.82
N PRO A 580 13.61 11.19 -13.81
CA PRO A 580 12.84 11.62 -12.64
C PRO A 580 11.57 12.43 -13.03
N ALA A 581 10.47 12.23 -12.29
CA ALA A 581 9.18 12.88 -12.58
C ALA A 581 9.25 14.42 -12.67
N ALA A 582 10.13 15.06 -11.89
CA ALA A 582 10.36 16.50 -11.94
C ALA A 582 10.99 16.96 -13.28
N GLU A 583 11.89 16.15 -13.84
CA GLU A 583 12.54 16.44 -15.12
C GLU A 583 11.58 16.21 -16.30
N ALA A 584 10.71 15.20 -16.22
CA ALA A 584 9.62 15.00 -17.18
C ALA A 584 8.62 16.18 -17.19
N GLU A 585 8.28 16.72 -16.02
CA GLU A 585 7.42 17.90 -15.91
C GLU A 585 8.08 19.17 -16.48
N GLU A 586 9.37 19.37 -16.23
CA GLU A 586 10.13 20.49 -16.77
C GLU A 586 10.25 20.40 -18.31
N ASN A 587 10.51 19.20 -18.84
CA ASN A 587 10.54 18.93 -20.27
C ASN A 587 9.19 19.22 -20.95
N LEU A 588 8.08 18.84 -20.32
CA LEU A 588 6.74 19.17 -20.82
C LEU A 588 6.49 20.68 -20.81
N LYS A 589 6.87 21.38 -19.73
CA LYS A 589 6.77 22.85 -19.66
C LYS A 589 7.64 23.55 -20.71
N SER A 590 8.78 22.99 -21.08
CA SER A 590 9.64 23.51 -22.15
C SER A 590 8.99 23.32 -23.52
N LEU A 591 8.46 22.12 -23.81
CA LEU A 591 7.74 21.82 -25.05
C LEU A 591 6.54 22.77 -25.23
N LEU A 592 5.76 22.98 -24.17
CA LEU A 592 4.62 23.90 -24.19
C LEU A 592 5.04 25.35 -24.43
N ARG A 593 6.15 25.79 -23.84
CA ARG A 593 6.69 27.14 -24.09
C ARG A 593 7.12 27.33 -25.55
N GLU A 594 7.71 26.31 -26.17
CA GLU A 594 8.08 26.35 -27.59
C GLU A 594 6.86 26.35 -28.51
N LEU A 595 5.86 25.52 -28.21
CA LEU A 595 4.64 25.39 -29.03
C LEU A 595 3.61 26.52 -28.84
N VAL A 596 3.77 27.36 -27.80
CA VAL A 596 2.87 28.50 -27.47
C VAL A 596 3.59 29.86 -27.62
N GLY A 597 4.90 29.88 -27.88
CA GLY A 597 5.67 31.12 -28.04
C GLY A 597 5.18 31.96 -29.23
N SER A 598 5.36 33.29 -29.14
CA SER A 598 4.80 34.32 -30.05
C SER A 598 5.22 34.25 -31.53
N GLY A 599 5.93 33.19 -31.95
CA GLY A 599 6.28 32.88 -33.35
C GLY A 599 5.98 31.43 -33.76
N SER A 600 5.24 30.68 -32.95
CA SER A 600 4.89 29.27 -33.21
C SER A 600 3.53 29.14 -33.88
N ASN A 601 3.38 28.15 -34.77
CA ASN A 601 2.13 27.85 -35.49
C ASN A 601 1.11 27.06 -34.63
N GLY A 602 1.29 27.00 -33.31
CA GLY A 602 0.51 26.13 -32.44
C GLY A 602 0.73 24.65 -32.76
N ILE A 603 -0.18 23.79 -32.30
CA ILE A 603 -0.18 22.34 -32.58
C ILE A 603 -1.27 22.07 -33.62
N SER A 604 -0.90 21.45 -34.74
CA SER A 604 -1.83 21.13 -35.82
C SER A 604 -2.47 19.75 -35.64
N LEU A 605 -1.73 18.79 -35.08
CA LEU A 605 -2.21 17.42 -34.88
C LEU A 605 -1.54 16.77 -33.66
N LEU A 606 -2.33 16.03 -32.89
CA LEU A 606 -1.87 15.16 -31.82
C LEU A 606 -1.92 13.69 -32.29
N VAL A 607 -0.78 13.00 -32.20
CA VAL A 607 -0.67 11.58 -32.56
C VAL A 607 -0.45 10.76 -31.28
N TYR A 608 -1.46 10.02 -30.86
CA TYR A 608 -1.39 9.18 -29.68
C TYR A 608 -0.89 7.78 -30.03
N CYS A 609 0.35 7.48 -29.65
CA CYS A 609 1.02 6.22 -30.00
C CYS A 609 0.89 5.20 -28.86
N VAL A 610 0.26 4.07 -29.15
CA VAL A 610 0.02 2.96 -28.23
C VAL A 610 0.58 1.67 -28.82
N ARG A 611 1.12 0.78 -27.99
CA ARG A 611 1.47 -0.59 -28.43
C ARG A 611 0.28 -1.51 -28.19
N SER A 612 0.14 -2.57 -28.98
CA SER A 612 -0.95 -3.57 -28.95
C SER A 612 -1.16 -4.23 -27.57
N VAL A 613 -1.77 -3.51 -26.64
CA VAL A 613 -2.00 -3.89 -25.23
C VAL A 613 -3.42 -3.49 -24.82
N ARG A 614 -3.95 -4.13 -23.77
CA ARG A 614 -5.26 -3.80 -23.17
C ARG A 614 -5.27 -2.36 -22.65
N VAL A 615 -6.40 -1.67 -22.82
CA VAL A 615 -6.61 -0.31 -22.29
C VAL A 615 -6.35 -0.28 -20.78
N SER A 616 -5.45 0.61 -20.36
CA SER A 616 -4.97 0.79 -18.98
C SER A 616 -5.35 2.19 -18.47
N ARG A 617 -5.30 2.40 -17.14
CA ARG A 617 -5.53 3.74 -16.56
C ARG A 617 -4.42 4.74 -16.94
N ALA A 618 -3.21 4.24 -17.18
CA ALA A 618 -2.05 4.99 -17.64
C ALA A 618 -2.27 5.57 -19.05
N LEU A 619 -2.83 4.78 -19.96
CA LEU A 619 -3.24 5.22 -21.29
C LEU A 619 -4.25 6.38 -21.22
N LEU A 620 -5.33 6.23 -20.44
CA LEU A 620 -6.35 7.28 -20.31
C LEU A 620 -5.80 8.60 -19.74
N ARG A 621 -4.91 8.52 -18.75
CA ARG A 621 -4.24 9.70 -18.17
C ARG A 621 -3.43 10.44 -19.23
N ASN A 622 -2.64 9.71 -20.01
CA ASN A 622 -1.80 10.27 -21.08
C ASN A 622 -2.63 10.95 -22.17
N TYR A 623 -3.76 10.34 -22.55
CA TYR A 623 -4.72 10.95 -23.48
C TYR A 623 -5.28 12.27 -22.91
N ASN A 624 -5.76 12.27 -21.66
CA ASN A 624 -6.39 13.44 -21.05
C ASN A 624 -5.42 14.62 -20.86
N LEU A 625 -4.14 14.35 -20.60
CA LEU A 625 -3.10 15.37 -20.48
C LEU A 625 -3.02 16.23 -21.75
N PHE A 626 -2.91 15.61 -22.92
CA PHE A 626 -2.78 16.36 -24.17
C PHE A 626 -4.13 16.86 -24.68
N TYR A 627 -5.15 16.00 -24.70
CA TYR A 627 -6.45 16.32 -25.26
C TYR A 627 -7.20 17.41 -24.46
N SER A 628 -7.27 17.25 -23.13
CA SER A 628 -8.05 18.15 -22.28
C SER A 628 -7.20 19.24 -21.64
N ALA A 629 -6.04 18.91 -21.06
CA ALA A 629 -5.27 19.87 -20.26
C ALA A 629 -4.41 20.82 -21.12
N ILE A 630 -3.80 20.32 -22.20
CA ILE A 630 -2.92 21.11 -23.06
C ILE A 630 -3.70 21.76 -24.21
N CYS A 631 -4.41 20.98 -25.00
CA CYS A 631 -5.05 21.46 -26.23
C CYS A 631 -6.49 21.98 -26.04
N ARG A 632 -7.04 21.91 -24.82
CA ARG A 632 -8.41 22.34 -24.49
C ARG A 632 -9.47 21.78 -25.47
N LYS A 633 -9.26 20.56 -25.97
CA LYS A 633 -10.10 19.86 -26.96
C LYS A 633 -10.23 20.56 -28.33
N LYS A 634 -9.27 21.43 -28.69
CA LYS A 634 -9.28 22.19 -29.97
C LYS A 634 -8.37 21.62 -31.06
N VAL A 635 -7.51 20.67 -30.72
CA VAL A 635 -6.56 20.05 -31.66
C VAL A 635 -7.01 18.63 -31.95
N PRO A 636 -7.08 18.21 -33.23
CA PRO A 636 -7.47 16.85 -33.58
C PRO A 636 -6.49 15.83 -32.99
N VAL A 637 -7.02 14.71 -32.51
CA VAL A 637 -6.23 13.60 -31.97
C VAL A 637 -6.47 12.36 -32.81
N VAL A 638 -5.41 11.76 -33.32
CA VAL A 638 -5.42 10.46 -34.00
C VAL A 638 -4.66 9.43 -33.16
N ILE A 639 -4.95 8.16 -33.34
CA ILE A 639 -4.26 7.08 -32.62
C ILE A 639 -3.46 6.19 -33.56
N VAL A 640 -2.25 5.83 -33.15
CA VAL A 640 -1.38 4.89 -33.87
C VAL A 640 -1.13 3.69 -32.98
N VAL A 641 -1.59 2.52 -33.42
CA VAL A 641 -1.42 1.24 -32.73
C VAL A 641 -0.24 0.49 -33.35
N THR A 642 0.82 0.30 -32.57
CA THR A 642 2.06 -0.36 -32.98
C THR A 642 2.14 -1.81 -32.46
N GLY A 643 3.09 -2.60 -32.97
CA GLY A 643 3.30 -3.97 -32.50
C GLY A 643 2.32 -4.99 -33.08
N LEU A 644 1.86 -4.79 -34.31
CA LEU A 644 0.88 -5.63 -35.01
C LEU A 644 1.52 -6.51 -36.10
N GLU A 645 2.84 -6.69 -36.07
CA GLU A 645 3.58 -7.51 -37.02
C GLU A 645 3.05 -8.95 -37.10
N ASN A 646 2.68 -9.54 -35.96
CA ASN A 646 2.24 -10.95 -35.87
C ASN A 646 0.71 -11.13 -35.97
N GLN A 647 -0.04 -10.10 -36.40
CA GLN A 647 -1.49 -10.27 -36.62
C GLN A 647 -1.76 -11.17 -37.84
N GLU A 648 -2.53 -12.24 -37.64
CA GLU A 648 -2.82 -13.26 -38.67
C GLU A 648 -3.59 -12.68 -39.88
N SER A 649 -4.47 -11.72 -39.63
CA SER A 649 -5.26 -10.97 -40.64
C SER A 649 -4.59 -9.63 -41.00
N THR A 650 -5.34 -8.69 -41.59
CA THR A 650 -4.88 -7.31 -41.81
C THR A 650 -4.58 -6.61 -40.48
N MET A 651 -3.61 -5.70 -40.44
CA MET A 651 -3.27 -4.98 -39.19
C MET A 651 -4.49 -4.21 -38.64
N ASP A 652 -5.34 -3.69 -39.52
CA ASP A 652 -6.52 -2.88 -39.20
C ASP A 652 -7.63 -3.66 -38.46
N SER A 653 -7.70 -4.98 -38.66
CA SER A 653 -8.68 -5.84 -37.96
C SER A 653 -8.54 -5.80 -36.43
N TRP A 654 -7.37 -5.39 -35.91
CA TRP A 654 -7.19 -5.14 -34.48
C TRP A 654 -8.09 -3.99 -34.00
N TRP A 655 -8.21 -2.92 -34.79
CA TRP A 655 -9.05 -1.78 -34.46
C TRP A 655 -10.53 -2.13 -34.49
N ASP A 656 -10.99 -2.93 -35.47
CA ASP A 656 -12.38 -3.41 -35.52
C ASP A 656 -12.80 -4.11 -34.22
N THR A 657 -11.87 -4.86 -33.63
CA THR A 657 -12.10 -5.62 -32.39
C THR A 657 -11.99 -4.74 -31.13
N ASN A 658 -11.08 -3.76 -31.11
CA ASN A 658 -10.66 -3.06 -29.88
C ASN A 658 -11.04 -1.57 -29.83
N GLY A 659 -11.33 -0.93 -30.97
CA GLY A 659 -11.57 0.52 -31.07
C GLY A 659 -12.75 0.99 -30.20
N MET A 660 -13.80 0.18 -30.09
CA MET A 660 -14.96 0.47 -29.23
C MET A 660 -14.61 0.54 -27.74
N VAL A 661 -13.54 -0.13 -27.30
CA VAL A 661 -13.08 -0.07 -25.92
C VAL A 661 -12.61 1.35 -25.59
N PHE A 662 -11.85 1.98 -26.48
CA PHE A 662 -11.34 3.35 -26.27
C PHE A 662 -12.47 4.36 -26.08
N LYS A 663 -13.54 4.27 -26.89
CA LYS A 663 -14.75 5.10 -26.73
C LYS A 663 -15.46 4.88 -25.40
N LYS A 664 -15.56 3.63 -24.91
CA LYS A 664 -16.13 3.32 -23.58
C LYS A 664 -15.32 3.94 -22.43
N PHE A 665 -14.02 4.13 -22.61
CA PHE A 665 -13.15 4.83 -21.67
C PHE A 665 -13.13 6.35 -21.86
N GLY A 666 -13.95 6.90 -22.76
CA GLY A 666 -14.05 8.35 -23.01
C GLY A 666 -12.92 8.92 -23.86
N MET A 667 -12.19 8.08 -24.61
CA MET A 667 -11.19 8.52 -25.57
C MET A 667 -11.81 8.57 -26.97
N TYR A 668 -11.68 9.72 -27.62
CA TYR A 668 -12.19 9.99 -28.96
C TYR A 668 -11.03 10.35 -29.88
N PHE A 669 -11.00 9.70 -31.04
CA PHE A 669 -9.98 9.90 -32.05
C PHE A 669 -10.66 10.22 -33.38
N GLU A 670 -10.13 11.21 -34.10
CA GLU A 670 -10.61 11.59 -35.44
C GLU A 670 -10.32 10.47 -36.45
N ASP A 671 -9.17 9.81 -36.28
CA ASP A 671 -8.70 8.77 -37.18
C ASP A 671 -7.74 7.81 -36.44
N HIS A 672 -7.41 6.68 -37.07
CA HIS A 672 -6.56 5.65 -36.51
C HIS A 672 -5.63 5.02 -37.55
N ALA A 673 -4.52 4.44 -37.08
CA ALA A 673 -3.64 3.63 -37.90
C ALA A 673 -3.12 2.41 -37.12
N CYS A 674 -3.31 1.22 -37.69
CA CYS A 674 -2.77 -0.03 -37.17
C CYS A 674 -1.53 -0.43 -37.98
N VAL A 675 -0.36 -0.40 -37.33
CA VAL A 675 0.93 -0.44 -38.04
C VAL A 675 1.94 -1.40 -37.41
N THR A 676 2.92 -1.79 -38.22
CA THR A 676 4.18 -2.33 -37.75
C THR A 676 5.26 -1.26 -37.81
N THR A 677 6.20 -1.33 -36.87
CA THR A 677 7.38 -0.46 -36.86
C THR A 677 8.67 -1.28 -36.96
N LEU A 678 8.60 -2.47 -37.57
CA LEU A 678 9.77 -3.27 -37.91
C LEU A 678 10.70 -2.47 -38.84
N ARG A 679 12.01 -2.64 -38.67
CA ARG A 679 13.00 -1.99 -39.53
C ARG A 679 13.06 -2.69 -40.86
N ASP A 680 13.18 -1.95 -41.95
CA ASP A 680 13.43 -2.54 -43.26
C ASP A 680 14.84 -3.18 -43.25
N SER A 681 14.92 -4.48 -43.56
CA SER A 681 16.15 -5.26 -43.53
C SER A 681 16.09 -6.35 -44.61
N PRO A 682 17.20 -6.61 -45.34
CA PRO A 682 17.23 -7.63 -46.39
C PRO A 682 16.93 -9.06 -45.89
N ASP A 683 16.98 -9.29 -44.57
CA ASP A 683 16.72 -10.60 -43.94
C ASP A 683 15.25 -10.81 -43.52
N ILE A 684 14.35 -9.85 -43.80
CA ILE A 684 12.95 -9.91 -43.38
C ILE A 684 12.10 -10.64 -44.44
N PRO A 685 11.25 -11.60 -44.05
CA PRO A 685 10.36 -12.27 -45.00
C PRO A 685 9.46 -11.29 -45.76
N ASP A 686 9.23 -11.53 -47.07
CA ASP A 686 8.44 -10.67 -47.98
C ASP A 686 7.07 -10.26 -47.42
N VAL A 687 6.44 -11.13 -46.63
CA VAL A 687 5.15 -10.89 -45.95
C VAL A 687 5.20 -9.67 -45.03
N PHE A 688 6.33 -9.43 -44.37
CA PHE A 688 6.52 -8.26 -43.51
C PHE A 688 6.98 -7.02 -44.30
N ALA A 689 7.69 -7.17 -45.42
CA ALA A 689 8.10 -6.06 -46.28
C ALA A 689 6.89 -5.29 -46.84
N HIS A 690 5.83 -6.02 -47.21
CA HIS A 690 4.56 -5.42 -47.61
C HIS A 690 3.92 -4.62 -46.46
N ARG A 691 3.87 -5.19 -45.24
CA ARG A 691 3.31 -4.52 -44.06
C ARG A 691 4.10 -3.28 -43.63
N ILE A 692 5.42 -3.27 -43.80
CA ILE A 692 6.27 -2.10 -43.52
C ILE A 692 5.94 -0.97 -44.52
N THR A 693 5.82 -1.29 -45.81
CA THR A 693 5.45 -0.32 -46.85
C THR A 693 4.04 0.24 -46.62
N GLU A 694 3.08 -0.65 -46.35
CA GLU A 694 1.70 -0.29 -46.02
C GLU A 694 1.64 0.62 -44.77
N SER A 695 2.35 0.25 -43.70
CA SER A 695 2.42 1.06 -42.47
C SER A 695 2.94 2.46 -42.72
N ARG A 696 3.97 2.61 -43.56
CA ARG A 696 4.54 3.91 -43.93
C ARG A 696 3.50 4.77 -44.67
N ASP A 697 2.82 4.18 -45.64
CA ASP A 697 1.88 4.90 -46.49
C ASP A 697 0.63 5.32 -45.69
N ILE A 698 0.14 4.45 -44.79
CA ILE A 698 -0.93 4.77 -43.84
C ILE A 698 -0.53 5.91 -42.90
N LEU A 699 0.66 5.88 -42.29
CA LEU A 699 1.10 6.93 -41.36
C LEU A 699 1.23 8.30 -42.04
N ARG A 700 1.73 8.33 -43.28
CA ARG A 700 1.84 9.58 -44.06
C ARG A 700 0.46 10.08 -44.50
N GLY A 701 -0.44 9.18 -44.90
CA GLY A 701 -1.84 9.50 -45.19
C GLY A 701 -2.59 10.04 -43.98
N LEU A 702 -2.43 9.41 -42.81
CA LEU A 702 -3.04 9.82 -41.54
C LEU A 702 -2.70 11.27 -41.20
N ILE A 703 -1.43 11.66 -41.38
CA ILE A 703 -0.98 13.04 -41.15
C ILE A 703 -1.63 14.01 -42.14
N LEU A 704 -1.58 13.71 -43.45
CA LEU A 704 -2.10 14.59 -44.49
C LEU A 704 -3.61 14.83 -44.32
N ASN A 705 -4.37 13.76 -44.12
CA ASN A 705 -5.83 13.81 -44.04
C ASN A 705 -6.29 14.66 -42.84
N ASN A 706 -5.60 14.53 -41.70
CA ASN A 706 -6.00 15.16 -40.43
C ASN A 706 -5.31 16.51 -40.18
N CYS A 707 -4.49 17.00 -41.11
CA CYS A 707 -3.86 18.33 -41.06
C CYS A 707 -4.37 19.30 -42.15
N SER A 708 -5.40 18.94 -42.91
CA SER A 708 -5.95 19.77 -44.00
C SER A 708 -6.87 20.91 -43.47
N GLU A 709 -6.92 22.05 -44.18
CA GLU A 709 -7.48 23.32 -43.69
C GLU A 709 -8.94 23.23 -43.23
N TYR A 710 -9.18 23.55 -41.94
CA TYR A 710 -10.46 24.11 -41.51
C TYR A 710 -10.60 25.48 -42.15
N THR A 711 -11.40 25.57 -43.22
CA THR A 711 -11.76 26.83 -43.87
C THR A 711 -12.59 27.70 -42.92
N GLU A 712 -12.35 29.02 -42.97
CA GLU A 712 -12.87 30.10 -42.12
C GLU A 712 -14.42 30.29 -42.15
N HIS A 713 -15.22 29.29 -41.79
CA HIS A 713 -16.69 29.44 -41.76
C HIS A 713 -17.44 29.12 -40.46
N ASP A 714 -16.77 28.61 -39.41
CA ASP A 714 -17.47 28.24 -38.16
C ASP A 714 -17.02 29.02 -36.90
N GLN A 715 -16.64 30.30 -37.05
CA GLN A 715 -16.58 31.23 -35.92
C GLN A 715 -17.41 32.49 -36.18
N ARG A 716 -18.71 32.38 -35.91
CA ARG A 716 -19.55 33.49 -35.45
C ARG A 716 -20.38 33.05 -34.25
#